data_AF-A0A1I2BQY0-F1
#
_entry.id   AF-A0A1I2BQY0-F1
#
_cell.length_a   1.000
_cell.length_b   1.000
_cell.length_c   1.000
_cell.angle_alpha   90.00
_cell.angle_beta   90.00
_cell.angle_gamma   90.00
#
_symmetry.space_group_name_H-M   'P 1'
#
loop_
_entity.id
_entity.type
_entity.pdbx_description
1 polymer ?
#
loop_
_entity_poly.entity_id
_entity_poly.type
_entity_poly.pdbx_seq_one_letter_code
_entity_poly.pdbx_strand_id
1 'polypeptide(L)'
;MLHTFVGNLGHFFVITAFVTALIAVYAYHKVSNSIDSEQISWIKFARGAFYVHGLAVVGVIAALFYIIYNHYYEYHYAWSHSSNNLPTHYMISCFWEGQEGSFLLWAFWHVLIGILLIHTSKHWEASVMQIFALVQAFLTSMILGVVLFGEMKIGSSPFLLLREVFPNDEAFQINPDFIPKDGTGLNPLLQNYWMVIHPPTLFLGFALTLVPFAFAIAGLREKKYRDWVRPALPWSHFGALVLGVGIMMGGYWAYETLNFGGYWNWDPVENAVYVPWLILVASIHVMITFQKSNIALKASFILTVTTFILILYSTFLTRSGVLGEASVHSFTDLGLSGQLLVYLLAFLGVAVFYLAKAWKDIPTAEEEVSTYSREFWIFIGATVLSLAAFQVIVATSIPAYNSLLSALGISSKVAPPADQVQFYSKFQLWAGVFIALLSGTGQFFFWKRMDKDSLWKAISVPLILTMLTSSVFILITEIKDWKHIILLTVCLYSLISNLSILIKLAKSNVKLVGGSVAHIGVALMLLGILASAGYSKVISLNNTGFVYNKNFPDEMNKENLLLFRHKPQKMKDYTLTYKGTRMESKEFPTYIDQEVLRATAEPHRMITSQDLVYKGKTYFTKGDTLQVFNENTYYEIEYKKDDGQVFTLYPRVQINPQMGTVVSPDISRYWRADLYTHVTNIPDPEEEKKWSEPEKYNLVVGDTFIVNDYIAIFDNVYQGERTQNADAVVYANIRILGRDKDYTLKPAYLINLQQSAVQKQPDTNVALGIRVAIEEIKPPTEGTNEPAKFIFSASTTQQDWIILKAIEMPFINILWTGVILVSIGFGIATVRRYQEFKNLKEKQNKEKREKELV
;
A
#
# COMPACT_ATOMS: atom_id res chain seq x y z
N MET A 1 3.78 34.53 -13.22
CA MET A 1 3.79 34.42 -14.69
C MET A 1 3.43 32.98 -15.01
N LEU A 2 2.50 32.73 -15.92
CA LEU A 2 2.09 31.36 -16.28
C LEU A 2 3.20 30.68 -17.10
N HIS A 3 3.62 29.48 -16.71
CA HIS A 3 4.69 28.73 -17.38
C HIS A 3 4.14 27.78 -18.44
N THR A 4 3.42 28.30 -19.44
CA THR A 4 2.70 27.44 -20.41
C THR A 4 3.61 26.65 -21.35
N PHE A 5 4.85 27.09 -21.57
CA PHE A 5 5.78 26.45 -22.50
C PHE A 5 6.05 24.98 -22.14
N VAL A 6 6.28 24.66 -20.86
CA VAL A 6 6.60 23.29 -20.45
C VAL A 6 5.40 22.36 -20.63
N GLY A 7 4.19 22.82 -20.32
CA GLY A 7 2.97 22.04 -20.59
C GLY A 7 2.70 21.85 -22.08
N ASN A 8 2.90 22.88 -22.90
CA ASN A 8 2.76 22.78 -24.35
C ASN A 8 3.78 21.79 -24.96
N LEU A 9 5.02 21.83 -24.46
CA LEU A 9 6.06 20.86 -24.84
C LEU A 9 5.69 19.44 -24.39
N GLY A 10 5.15 19.30 -23.18
CA GLY A 10 4.60 18.05 -22.66
C GLY A 10 3.49 17.50 -23.55
N HIS A 11 2.50 18.31 -23.93
CA HIS A 11 1.44 17.96 -24.88
C HIS A 11 1.98 17.54 -26.24
N PHE A 12 2.96 18.28 -26.78
CA PHE A 12 3.63 17.91 -28.02
C PHE A 12 4.26 16.51 -27.93
N PHE A 13 4.92 16.20 -26.81
CA PHE A 13 5.47 14.87 -26.58
C PHE A 13 4.38 13.80 -26.45
N VAL A 14 3.25 14.07 -25.81
CA VAL A 14 2.11 13.13 -25.73
C VAL A 14 1.61 12.78 -27.13
N ILE A 15 1.35 13.79 -27.96
CA ILE A 15 0.87 13.61 -29.35
C ILE A 15 1.91 12.83 -30.16
N THR A 16 3.19 13.22 -30.04
CA THR A 16 4.29 12.54 -30.71
C THR A 16 4.36 11.07 -30.30
N ALA A 17 4.26 10.77 -29.00
CA ALA A 17 4.29 9.41 -28.48
C ALA A 17 3.12 8.57 -29.03
N PHE A 18 1.90 9.13 -29.08
CA PHE A 18 0.73 8.45 -29.62
C PHE A 18 0.85 8.16 -31.12
N VAL A 19 1.19 9.18 -31.92
CA VAL A 19 1.32 9.03 -33.38
C VAL A 19 2.43 8.07 -33.74
N THR A 20 3.60 8.17 -33.10
CA THR A 20 4.73 7.29 -33.38
C THR A 20 4.50 5.86 -32.91
N ALA A 21 3.71 5.63 -31.86
CA ALA A 21 3.26 4.29 -31.49
C ALA A 21 2.40 3.66 -32.61
N LEU A 22 1.44 4.40 -33.17
CA LEU A 22 0.62 3.92 -34.29
C LEU A 22 1.45 3.66 -35.56
N ILE A 23 2.40 4.55 -35.87
CA ILE A 23 3.35 4.34 -36.97
C ILE A 23 4.19 3.08 -36.73
N ALA A 24 4.66 2.86 -35.50
CA ALA A 24 5.41 1.65 -35.16
C ALA A 24 4.55 0.39 -35.31
N VAL A 25 3.28 0.40 -34.89
CA VAL A 25 2.33 -0.71 -35.12
C VAL A 25 2.25 -1.05 -36.61
N TYR A 26 2.01 -0.04 -37.44
CA TYR A 26 1.88 -0.23 -38.89
C TYR A 26 3.19 -0.72 -39.53
N ALA A 27 4.32 -0.09 -39.16
CA ALA A 27 5.62 -0.44 -39.70
C ALA A 27 6.04 -1.87 -39.33
N TYR A 28 5.90 -2.27 -38.06
CA TYR A 28 6.17 -3.64 -37.65
C TYR A 28 5.21 -4.65 -38.30
N HIS A 29 3.94 -4.27 -38.52
CA HIS A 29 3.00 -5.10 -39.27
C HIS A 29 3.47 -5.35 -40.72
N LYS A 30 4.01 -4.32 -41.39
CA LYS A 30 4.58 -4.43 -42.73
C LYS A 30 5.80 -5.35 -42.76
N VAL A 31 6.71 -5.23 -41.79
CA VAL A 31 7.87 -6.14 -41.67
C VAL A 31 7.46 -7.60 -41.67
N SER A 32 6.38 -7.96 -40.97
CA SER A 32 5.90 -9.35 -40.90
C SER A 32 5.29 -9.86 -42.21
N ASN A 33 4.94 -8.99 -43.16
CA ASN A 33 4.25 -9.33 -44.41
C ASN A 33 5.08 -9.01 -45.69
N SER A 34 6.25 -8.39 -45.57
CA SER A 34 7.11 -7.96 -46.68
C SER A 34 8.12 -9.03 -47.13
N ILE A 35 8.57 -8.94 -48.39
CA ILE A 35 9.67 -9.74 -48.96
C ILE A 35 11.03 -9.22 -48.44
N ASP A 36 12.05 -10.07 -48.40
CA ASP A 36 13.36 -9.85 -47.76
C ASP A 36 14.03 -8.48 -48.03
N SER A 37 13.94 -7.93 -49.25
CA SER A 37 14.56 -6.64 -49.61
C SER A 37 13.87 -5.43 -48.98
N GLU A 38 12.54 -5.41 -48.92
CA GLU A 38 11.75 -4.36 -48.27
C GLU A 38 11.78 -4.49 -46.74
N GLN A 39 11.91 -5.73 -46.25
CA GLN A 39 11.90 -6.04 -44.83
C GLN A 39 12.98 -5.27 -44.04
N ILE A 40 14.17 -5.12 -44.62
CA ILE A 40 15.30 -4.39 -44.01
C ILE A 40 14.98 -2.89 -43.87
N SER A 41 14.29 -2.30 -44.85
CA SER A 41 13.90 -0.89 -44.79
C SER A 41 12.81 -0.68 -43.74
N TRP A 42 11.76 -1.52 -43.77
CA TRP A 42 10.65 -1.43 -42.83
C TRP A 42 11.07 -1.68 -41.38
N ILE A 43 12.00 -2.59 -41.10
CA ILE A 43 12.45 -2.84 -39.72
C ILE A 43 13.25 -1.65 -39.17
N LYS A 44 14.09 -1.01 -39.99
CA LYS A 44 14.82 0.21 -39.60
C LYS A 44 13.85 1.34 -39.29
N PHE A 45 12.84 1.52 -40.14
CA PHE A 45 11.79 2.52 -39.94
C PHE A 45 10.96 2.24 -38.68
N ALA A 46 10.54 0.99 -38.45
CA ALA A 46 9.78 0.58 -37.28
C ALA A 46 10.55 0.79 -35.97
N ARG A 47 11.85 0.44 -35.94
CA ARG A 47 12.75 0.73 -34.82
C ARG A 47 12.88 2.23 -34.58
N GLY A 48 13.10 3.00 -35.65
CA GLY A 48 13.17 4.47 -35.58
C GLY A 48 11.91 5.07 -34.96
N ALA A 49 10.73 4.66 -35.44
CA ALA A 49 9.44 5.09 -34.89
C ALA A 49 9.30 4.73 -33.40
N PHE A 50 9.70 3.52 -33.00
CA PHE A 50 9.66 3.10 -31.59
C PHE A 50 10.66 3.86 -30.70
N TYR A 51 11.85 4.20 -31.21
CA TYR A 51 12.82 5.02 -30.46
C TYR A 51 12.32 6.45 -30.29
N VAL A 52 11.75 7.06 -31.33
CA VAL A 52 11.12 8.39 -31.22
C VAL A 52 9.96 8.36 -30.24
N HIS A 53 9.12 7.32 -30.28
CA HIS A 53 8.08 7.08 -29.29
C HIS A 53 8.65 7.04 -27.86
N GLY A 54 9.70 6.24 -27.64
CA GLY A 54 10.35 6.14 -26.33
C GLY A 54 10.94 7.47 -25.83
N LEU A 55 11.59 8.23 -26.72
CA LEU A 55 12.08 9.57 -26.39
C LEU A 55 10.94 10.53 -26.05
N ALA A 56 9.82 10.46 -26.77
CA ALA A 56 8.65 11.27 -26.49
C ALA A 56 8.04 10.92 -25.11
N VAL A 57 7.90 9.63 -24.77
CA VAL A 57 7.45 9.20 -23.42
C VAL A 57 8.36 9.76 -22.32
N VAL A 58 9.68 9.68 -22.50
CA VAL A 58 10.65 10.28 -21.55
C VAL A 58 10.50 11.80 -21.49
N GLY A 59 10.23 12.45 -22.62
CA GLY A 59 9.95 13.89 -22.69
C GLY A 59 8.70 14.30 -21.90
N VAL A 60 7.62 13.51 -21.99
CA VAL A 60 6.41 13.71 -21.16
C VAL A 60 6.74 13.61 -19.67
N ILE A 61 7.51 12.58 -19.29
CA ILE A 61 7.92 12.34 -17.90
C ILE A 61 8.76 13.50 -17.38
N ALA A 62 9.77 13.94 -18.15
CA ALA A 62 10.64 15.05 -17.78
C ALA A 62 9.87 16.37 -17.63
N ALA A 63 8.93 16.65 -18.52
CA ALA A 63 8.07 17.83 -18.43
C ALA A 63 7.19 17.81 -17.17
N LEU A 64 6.55 16.68 -16.87
CA LEU A 64 5.68 16.56 -15.70
C LEU A 64 6.48 16.63 -14.39
N PHE A 65 7.64 15.96 -14.30
CA PHE A 65 8.52 16.10 -13.14
C PHE A 65 9.01 17.53 -12.95
N TYR A 66 9.33 18.25 -14.04
CA TYR A 66 9.74 19.64 -13.94
C TYR A 66 8.62 20.53 -13.39
N ILE A 67 7.37 20.32 -13.84
CA ILE A 67 6.18 21.03 -13.34
C ILE A 67 5.98 20.76 -11.84
N ILE A 68 6.02 19.49 -11.42
CA ILE A 68 5.87 19.09 -10.01
C ILE A 68 7.02 19.65 -9.16
N TYR A 69 8.26 19.56 -9.66
CA TYR A 69 9.45 19.97 -8.92
C TYR A 69 9.49 21.47 -8.63
N ASN A 70 9.02 22.28 -9.58
CA ASN A 70 8.99 23.75 -9.43
C ASN A 70 7.67 24.26 -8.86
N HIS A 71 6.76 23.38 -8.40
CA HIS A 71 5.47 23.76 -7.81
C HIS A 71 4.63 24.67 -8.72
N TYR A 72 4.57 24.35 -10.02
CA TYR A 72 3.76 25.10 -10.98
C TYR A 72 2.28 24.77 -10.82
N TYR A 73 1.65 25.38 -9.81
CA TYR A 73 0.26 25.17 -9.43
C TYR A 73 -0.76 25.71 -10.44
N GLU A 74 -0.33 26.39 -11.50
CA GLU A 74 -1.21 26.65 -12.64
C GLU A 74 -1.67 25.35 -13.34
N TYR A 75 -0.91 24.25 -13.19
CA TYR A 75 -1.25 22.93 -13.69
C TYR A 75 -2.07 22.15 -12.66
N HIS A 76 -3.22 21.63 -13.09
CA HIS A 76 -4.12 20.87 -12.21
C HIS A 76 -3.41 19.68 -11.56
N TYR A 77 -2.57 18.96 -12.30
CA TYR A 77 -1.85 17.80 -11.77
C TYR A 77 -0.91 18.19 -10.61
N ALA A 78 -0.12 19.26 -10.75
CA ALA A 78 0.78 19.69 -9.68
C ALA A 78 0.01 20.25 -8.48
N TRP A 79 -1.06 21.00 -8.72
CA TRP A 79 -1.93 21.50 -7.65
C TRP A 79 -2.60 20.37 -6.88
N SER A 80 -3.14 19.35 -7.55
CA SER A 80 -3.89 18.26 -6.91
C SER A 80 -3.02 17.25 -6.17
N HIS A 81 -1.73 17.15 -6.49
CA HIS A 81 -0.87 16.07 -5.99
C HIS A 81 0.38 16.52 -5.24
N SER A 82 0.72 17.82 -5.24
CA SER A 82 1.92 18.34 -4.57
C SER A 82 1.59 19.55 -3.69
N SER A 83 2.47 19.85 -2.73
CA SER A 83 2.37 21.04 -1.86
C SER A 83 3.77 21.53 -1.49
N ASN A 84 3.87 22.78 -1.03
CA ASN A 84 5.14 23.41 -0.64
C ASN A 84 5.77 22.72 0.58
N ASN A 85 4.94 22.13 1.44
CA ASN A 85 5.38 21.47 2.68
C ASN A 85 5.66 19.97 2.50
N LEU A 86 5.40 19.41 1.31
CA LEU A 86 5.63 17.99 1.05
C LEU A 86 7.15 17.67 1.08
N PRO A 87 7.59 16.67 1.86
CA PRO A 87 8.99 16.24 1.82
C PRO A 87 9.44 15.87 0.41
N THR A 88 10.64 16.32 0.02
CA THR A 88 11.13 16.19 -1.36
C THR A 88 11.22 14.75 -1.87
N HIS A 89 11.41 13.77 -0.98
CA HIS A 89 11.44 12.37 -1.36
C HIS A 89 10.05 11.81 -1.72
N TYR A 90 8.95 12.43 -1.25
CA TYR A 90 7.58 12.12 -1.67
C TYR A 90 7.14 12.85 -2.93
N MET A 91 7.85 13.90 -3.35
CA MET A 91 7.57 14.57 -4.63
C MET A 91 7.72 13.63 -5.82
N ILE A 92 8.61 12.64 -5.71
CA ILE A 92 8.76 11.59 -6.72
C ILE A 92 7.47 10.76 -6.81
N SER A 93 6.83 10.48 -5.67
CA SER A 93 5.57 9.73 -5.62
C SER A 93 4.38 10.49 -6.22
N CYS A 94 4.40 11.82 -6.18
CA CYS A 94 3.36 12.66 -6.82
C CYS A 94 3.23 12.36 -8.32
N PHE A 95 4.30 11.91 -8.98
CA PHE A 95 4.29 11.59 -10.40
C PHE A 95 3.41 10.39 -10.75
N TRP A 96 3.26 9.38 -9.89
CA TRP A 96 2.51 8.15 -10.21
C TRP A 96 1.33 7.90 -9.27
N GLU A 97 1.12 8.78 -8.30
CA GLU A 97 -0.09 8.73 -7.49
C GLU A 97 -1.32 8.99 -8.36
N GLY A 98 -1.35 10.06 -9.15
CA GLY A 98 -2.44 10.35 -10.08
C GLY A 98 -2.60 9.33 -11.22
N GLN A 99 -3.80 9.32 -11.83
CA GLN A 99 -4.16 8.34 -12.86
C GLN A 99 -3.29 8.44 -14.12
N GLU A 100 -3.10 9.64 -14.64
CA GLU A 100 -2.28 9.95 -15.82
C GLU A 100 -0.83 9.49 -15.62
N GLY A 101 -0.29 9.81 -14.44
CA GLY A 101 1.03 9.42 -13.99
C GLY A 101 1.25 7.92 -13.96
N SER A 102 0.26 7.17 -13.47
CA SER A 102 0.31 5.70 -13.44
C SER A 102 0.33 5.07 -14.85
N PHE A 103 -0.43 5.63 -15.81
CA PHE A 103 -0.37 5.19 -17.21
C PHE A 103 0.99 5.49 -17.85
N LEU A 104 1.59 6.66 -17.52
CA LEU A 104 2.94 7.01 -17.95
C LEU A 104 4.00 6.08 -17.38
N LEU A 105 3.92 5.75 -16.08
CA LEU A 105 4.81 4.79 -15.44
C LEU A 105 4.74 3.41 -16.11
N TRP A 106 3.52 2.97 -16.48
CA TRP A 106 3.35 1.75 -17.24
C TRP A 106 3.95 1.83 -18.65
N ALA A 107 3.70 2.93 -19.35
CA ALA A 107 4.24 3.18 -20.69
C ALA A 107 5.77 3.17 -20.68
N PHE A 108 6.38 3.83 -19.70
CA PHE A 108 7.82 3.88 -19.49
C PHE A 108 8.46 2.49 -19.37
N TRP A 109 7.90 1.61 -18.52
CA TRP A 109 8.45 0.26 -18.37
C TRP A 109 8.36 -0.55 -19.66
N HIS A 110 7.26 -0.44 -20.39
CA HIS A 110 7.12 -1.07 -21.70
C HIS A 110 8.09 -0.50 -22.74
N VAL A 111 8.42 0.79 -22.73
CA VAL A 111 9.45 1.38 -23.60
C VAL A 111 10.81 0.74 -23.30
N LEU A 112 11.20 0.67 -22.03
CA LEU A 112 12.48 0.06 -21.64
C LEU A 112 12.55 -1.42 -22.03
N ILE A 113 11.50 -2.18 -21.74
CA ILE A 113 11.39 -3.60 -22.13
C ILE A 113 11.37 -3.73 -23.65
N GLY A 114 10.65 -2.87 -24.37
CA GLY A 114 10.55 -2.88 -25.83
C GLY A 114 11.89 -2.62 -26.51
N ILE A 115 12.67 -1.65 -26.02
CA ILE A 115 14.04 -1.40 -26.49
C ILE A 115 14.91 -2.65 -26.28
N LEU A 116 14.82 -3.28 -25.12
CA LEU A 116 15.54 -4.53 -24.84
C LEU A 116 15.09 -5.67 -25.78
N LEU A 117 13.80 -5.77 -26.09
CA LEU A 117 13.25 -6.79 -27.00
C LEU A 117 13.65 -6.57 -28.46
N ILE A 118 13.77 -5.33 -28.93
CA ILE A 118 14.33 -5.00 -30.26
C ILE A 118 15.70 -5.66 -30.45
N HIS A 119 16.53 -5.67 -29.41
CA HIS A 119 17.88 -6.23 -29.49
C HIS A 119 17.96 -7.73 -29.15
N THR A 120 16.94 -8.32 -28.53
CA THR A 120 17.00 -9.71 -28.03
C THR A 120 16.10 -10.69 -28.77
N SER A 121 14.96 -10.25 -29.31
CA SER A 121 13.90 -11.08 -29.91
C SER A 121 14.20 -11.61 -31.32
N LYS A 122 15.17 -11.02 -32.04
CA LYS A 122 15.59 -11.45 -33.39
C LYS A 122 14.39 -11.60 -34.35
N HIS A 123 14.12 -12.81 -34.86
CA HIS A 123 13.06 -13.06 -35.84
C HIS A 123 11.65 -12.81 -35.29
N TRP A 124 11.48 -12.81 -33.96
CA TRP A 124 10.22 -12.48 -33.31
C TRP A 124 9.98 -10.97 -33.18
N GLU A 125 11.01 -10.15 -33.42
CA GLU A 125 10.98 -8.72 -33.14
C GLU A 125 9.76 -8.05 -33.75
N ALA A 126 9.50 -8.25 -35.04
CA ALA A 126 8.40 -7.58 -35.73
C ALA A 126 7.04 -7.89 -35.08
N SER A 127 6.73 -9.17 -34.89
CA SER A 127 5.43 -9.58 -34.35
C SER A 127 5.25 -9.23 -32.87
N VAL A 128 6.32 -9.33 -32.07
CA VAL A 128 6.29 -8.95 -30.65
C VAL A 128 6.19 -7.44 -30.49
N MET A 129 7.01 -6.68 -31.23
CA MET A 129 7.04 -5.23 -31.13
C MET A 129 5.79 -4.57 -31.71
N GLN A 130 5.11 -5.20 -32.67
CA GLN A 130 3.79 -4.75 -33.11
C GLN A 130 2.80 -4.71 -31.95
N ILE A 131 2.80 -5.74 -31.09
CA ILE A 131 1.88 -5.82 -29.94
C ILE A 131 2.30 -4.81 -28.87
N PHE A 132 3.60 -4.66 -28.61
CA PHE A 132 4.10 -3.62 -27.70
C PHE A 132 3.69 -2.22 -28.17
N ALA A 133 3.89 -1.90 -29.44
CA ALA A 133 3.50 -0.62 -30.01
C ALA A 133 1.98 -0.40 -29.94
N LEU A 134 1.17 -1.47 -30.06
CA LEU A 134 -0.29 -1.37 -29.93
C LEU A 134 -0.71 -1.05 -28.49
N VAL A 135 -0.08 -1.70 -27.50
CA VAL A 135 -0.30 -1.38 -26.08
C VAL A 135 0.20 0.03 -25.76
N GLN A 136 1.29 0.49 -26.37
CA GLN A 136 1.76 1.87 -26.23
C GLN A 136 0.79 2.89 -26.82
N ALA A 137 0.22 2.62 -28.00
CA ALA A 137 -0.80 3.48 -28.59
C ALA A 137 -2.04 3.58 -27.68
N PHE A 138 -2.41 2.49 -27.01
CA PHE A 138 -3.42 2.51 -25.95
C PHE A 138 -2.99 3.38 -24.76
N LEU A 139 -1.85 3.12 -24.12
CA LEU A 139 -1.46 3.86 -22.93
C LEU A 139 -1.27 5.36 -23.20
N THR A 140 -0.76 5.72 -24.37
CA THR A 140 -0.61 7.12 -24.77
C THR A 140 -1.92 7.80 -25.16
N SER A 141 -2.93 7.04 -25.64
CA SER A 141 -4.28 7.60 -25.84
C SER A 141 -4.98 7.89 -24.51
N MET A 142 -4.65 7.17 -23.43
CA MET A 142 -5.19 7.43 -22.08
C MET A 142 -4.74 8.77 -21.50
N ILE A 143 -3.64 9.34 -22.00
CA ILE A 143 -3.10 10.62 -21.55
C ILE A 143 -3.22 11.75 -22.60
N LEU A 144 -3.96 11.50 -23.69
CA LEU A 144 -4.05 12.41 -24.84
C LEU A 144 -4.80 13.70 -24.51
N GLY A 145 -5.91 13.62 -23.77
CA GLY A 145 -6.66 14.78 -23.28
C GLY A 145 -7.45 15.51 -24.38
N VAL A 146 -7.99 14.78 -25.36
CA VAL A 146 -8.75 15.37 -26.48
C VAL A 146 -10.25 15.14 -26.28
N VAL A 147 -11.05 16.19 -26.44
CA VAL A 147 -12.52 16.10 -26.44
C VAL A 147 -13.02 16.16 -27.88
N LEU A 148 -13.74 15.13 -28.32
CA LEU A 148 -14.36 15.02 -29.64
C LEU A 148 -15.88 15.13 -29.51
N PHE A 149 -16.52 15.75 -30.51
CA PHE A 149 -17.99 15.78 -30.64
C PHE A 149 -18.73 16.28 -29.37
N GLY A 150 -18.16 17.25 -28.66
CA GLY A 150 -18.79 17.93 -27.53
C GLY A 150 -18.69 17.21 -26.18
N GLU A 151 -18.80 15.88 -26.14
CA GLU A 151 -18.87 15.12 -24.88
C GLU A 151 -17.89 13.93 -24.81
N MET A 152 -17.36 13.45 -25.95
CA MET A 152 -16.50 12.26 -25.97
C MET A 152 -15.05 12.63 -25.64
N LYS A 153 -14.64 12.38 -24.40
CA LYS A 153 -13.25 12.55 -23.95
C LYS A 153 -12.39 11.33 -24.29
N ILE A 154 -11.24 11.54 -24.93
CA ILE A 154 -10.19 10.54 -25.17
C ILE A 154 -8.97 10.92 -24.35
N GLY A 155 -8.74 10.15 -23.29
CA GLY A 155 -7.67 10.36 -22.33
C GLY A 155 -7.80 11.63 -21.49
N SER A 156 -6.96 11.75 -20.48
CA SER A 156 -6.83 12.92 -19.62
C SER A 156 -5.39 13.42 -19.69
N SER A 157 -5.16 14.67 -20.06
CA SER A 157 -3.79 15.17 -20.15
C SER A 157 -3.27 15.61 -18.78
N PRO A 158 -2.05 15.21 -18.37
CA PRO A 158 -1.45 15.68 -17.12
C PRO A 158 -1.03 17.17 -17.18
N PHE A 159 -1.14 17.81 -18.35
CA PHE A 159 -0.71 19.19 -18.58
C PHE A 159 -1.88 20.18 -18.65
N LEU A 160 -3.10 19.76 -18.27
CA LEU A 160 -4.24 20.65 -18.18
C LEU A 160 -4.00 21.74 -17.11
N LEU A 161 -4.34 22.98 -17.47
CA LEU A 161 -4.30 24.11 -16.55
C LEU A 161 -5.53 24.11 -15.64
N LEU A 162 -5.40 24.64 -14.42
CA LEU A 162 -6.54 24.77 -13.49
C LEU A 162 -7.72 25.52 -14.11
N ARG A 163 -7.46 26.60 -14.85
CA ARG A 163 -8.50 27.37 -15.54
C ARG A 163 -9.26 26.58 -16.60
N GLU A 164 -8.66 25.52 -17.15
CA GLU A 164 -9.30 24.66 -18.15
C GLU A 164 -10.15 23.59 -17.49
N VAL A 165 -9.75 23.12 -16.30
CA VAL A 165 -10.51 22.15 -15.50
C VAL A 165 -11.67 22.83 -14.78
N PHE A 166 -11.47 24.06 -14.29
CA PHE A 166 -12.45 24.83 -13.53
C PHE A 166 -12.78 26.19 -14.20
N PRO A 167 -13.33 26.20 -15.43
CA PRO A 167 -13.56 27.44 -16.19
C PRO A 167 -14.60 28.37 -15.54
N ASN A 168 -15.48 27.83 -14.70
CA ASN A 168 -16.57 28.57 -14.04
C ASN A 168 -16.25 28.97 -12.59
N ASP A 169 -15.03 28.71 -12.11
CA ASP A 169 -14.63 29.10 -10.76
C ASP A 169 -14.48 30.63 -10.65
N GLU A 170 -14.99 31.21 -9.55
CA GLU A 170 -14.98 32.65 -9.31
C GLU A 170 -13.57 33.24 -9.36
N ALA A 171 -12.55 32.49 -8.91
CA ALA A 171 -11.17 32.94 -8.91
C ALA A 171 -10.66 33.25 -10.32
N PHE A 172 -11.02 32.43 -11.31
CA PHE A 172 -10.62 32.62 -12.71
C PHE A 172 -11.47 33.64 -13.45
N GLN A 173 -12.72 33.86 -13.02
CA GLN A 173 -13.56 34.96 -13.53
C GLN A 173 -13.05 36.33 -13.08
N ILE A 174 -12.53 36.43 -11.86
CA ILE A 174 -11.94 37.66 -11.31
C ILE A 174 -10.53 37.88 -11.86
N ASN A 175 -9.70 36.83 -11.87
CA ASN A 175 -8.33 36.87 -12.36
C ASN A 175 -8.04 35.65 -13.25
N PRO A 176 -8.05 35.81 -14.59
CA PRO A 176 -7.77 34.72 -15.53
C PRO A 176 -6.38 34.08 -15.38
N ASP A 177 -5.43 34.79 -14.78
CA ASP A 177 -4.06 34.33 -14.53
C ASP A 177 -3.84 34.00 -13.03
N PHE A 178 -4.91 33.68 -12.30
CA PHE A 178 -4.82 33.24 -10.92
C PHE A 178 -3.98 31.95 -10.80
N ILE A 179 -3.05 31.94 -9.84
CA ILE A 179 -2.24 30.78 -9.49
C ILE A 179 -2.36 30.59 -7.98
N PRO A 180 -2.81 29.41 -7.50
CA PRO A 180 -2.81 29.09 -6.08
C PRO A 180 -1.41 29.23 -5.46
N LYS A 181 -1.35 29.68 -4.21
CA LYS A 181 -0.07 29.80 -3.48
C LYS A 181 0.52 28.43 -3.07
N ASP A 182 -0.34 27.42 -2.96
CA ASP A 182 0.00 26.06 -2.59
C ASP A 182 -0.93 25.08 -3.30
N GLY A 183 -0.52 23.82 -3.36
CA GLY A 183 -1.36 22.71 -3.81
C GLY A 183 -1.95 21.94 -2.63
N THR A 184 -2.84 20.99 -2.94
CA THR A 184 -3.53 20.15 -1.95
C THR A 184 -2.63 19.09 -1.32
N GLY A 185 -1.45 18.84 -1.92
CA GLY A 185 -0.49 17.86 -1.42
C GLY A 185 -0.86 16.41 -1.73
N LEU A 186 0.09 15.52 -1.42
CA LEU A 186 -0.16 14.08 -1.45
C LEU A 186 -1.06 13.70 -0.27
N ASN A 187 -2.02 12.80 -0.49
CA ASN A 187 -2.83 12.26 0.59
C ASN A 187 -1.90 11.80 1.75
N PRO A 188 -2.09 12.29 2.99
CA PRO A 188 -1.22 11.98 4.12
C PRO A 188 -0.98 10.48 4.36
N LEU A 189 -1.91 9.61 3.98
CA LEU A 189 -1.73 8.15 4.09
C LEU A 189 -0.66 7.61 3.13
N LEU A 190 -0.50 8.26 1.99
CA LEU A 190 0.45 7.90 0.95
C LEU A 190 1.84 8.49 1.22
N GLN A 191 1.99 9.35 2.23
CA GLN A 191 3.28 9.84 2.71
C GLN A 191 4.00 8.75 3.52
N ASN A 192 4.42 7.70 2.81
CA ASN A 192 5.20 6.60 3.33
C ASN A 192 6.23 6.18 2.26
N TYR A 193 7.42 5.74 2.69
CA TYR A 193 8.48 5.28 1.78
C TYR A 193 8.01 4.18 0.82
N TRP A 194 7.07 3.31 1.23
CA TRP A 194 6.50 2.28 0.35
C TRP A 194 5.84 2.87 -0.89
N MET A 195 5.18 4.03 -0.79
CA MET A 195 4.57 4.71 -1.95
C MET A 195 5.61 5.10 -3.01
N VAL A 196 6.88 5.28 -2.62
CA VAL A 196 7.98 5.62 -3.53
C VAL A 196 8.41 4.41 -4.38
N ILE A 197 8.39 3.21 -3.80
CA ILE A 197 9.03 2.02 -4.41
C ILE A 197 8.05 0.93 -4.83
N HIS A 198 6.88 0.82 -4.19
CA HIS A 198 5.88 -0.20 -4.48
C HIS A 198 5.23 0.00 -5.86
N PRO A 199 4.62 1.16 -6.19
CA PRO A 199 3.97 1.34 -7.49
C PRO A 199 4.92 1.12 -8.69
N PRO A 200 6.15 1.68 -8.71
CA PRO A 200 7.10 1.39 -9.79
C PRO A 200 7.41 -0.10 -9.97
N THR A 201 7.53 -0.85 -8.86
CA THR A 201 7.78 -2.29 -8.89
C THR A 201 6.56 -3.06 -9.41
N LEU A 202 5.37 -2.71 -8.93
CA LEU A 202 4.11 -3.35 -9.34
C LEU A 202 3.83 -3.13 -10.85
N PHE A 203 4.00 -1.89 -11.33
CA PHE A 203 3.82 -1.56 -12.75
C PHE A 203 4.90 -2.18 -13.65
N LEU A 204 6.13 -2.37 -13.17
CA LEU A 204 7.12 -3.20 -13.88
C LEU A 204 6.63 -4.64 -13.98
N GLY A 205 6.04 -5.20 -12.92
CA GLY A 205 5.37 -6.50 -12.93
C GLY A 205 4.29 -6.59 -14.01
N PHE A 206 3.40 -5.59 -14.09
CA PHE A 206 2.37 -5.50 -15.14
C PHE A 206 3.00 -5.49 -16.53
N ALA A 207 4.01 -4.64 -16.73
CA ALA A 207 4.71 -4.50 -18.00
C ALA A 207 5.40 -5.80 -18.45
N LEU A 208 5.94 -6.58 -17.51
CA LEU A 208 6.59 -7.86 -17.81
C LEU A 208 5.61 -8.94 -18.26
N THR A 209 4.34 -8.88 -17.86
CA THR A 209 3.31 -9.84 -18.32
C THR A 209 2.97 -9.68 -19.81
N LEU A 210 3.22 -8.49 -20.39
CA LEU A 210 3.02 -8.24 -21.83
C LEU A 210 4.01 -9.06 -22.68
N VAL A 211 5.22 -9.33 -22.18
CA VAL A 211 6.24 -10.05 -22.94
C VAL A 211 5.78 -11.46 -23.35
N PRO A 212 5.40 -12.37 -22.43
CA PRO A 212 4.93 -13.70 -22.81
C PRO A 212 3.61 -13.65 -23.58
N PHE A 213 2.72 -12.70 -23.31
CA PHE A 213 1.52 -12.48 -24.13
C PHE A 213 1.86 -12.16 -25.59
N ALA A 214 2.80 -11.24 -25.81
CA ALA A 214 3.21 -10.84 -27.15
C ALA A 214 3.87 -12.00 -27.91
N PHE A 215 4.70 -12.81 -27.25
CA PHE A 215 5.23 -14.04 -27.85
C PHE A 215 4.13 -15.05 -28.18
N ALA A 216 3.15 -15.24 -27.30
CA ALA A 216 2.03 -16.16 -27.53
C ALA A 216 1.21 -15.74 -28.77
N ILE A 217 0.78 -14.49 -28.84
CA ILE A 217 0.03 -13.98 -29.99
C ILE A 217 0.87 -14.01 -31.28
N ALA A 218 2.16 -13.67 -31.21
CA ALA A 218 3.08 -13.79 -32.34
C ALA A 218 3.18 -15.24 -32.82
N GLY A 219 3.28 -16.21 -31.90
CA GLY A 219 3.31 -17.64 -32.21
C GLY A 219 2.03 -18.13 -32.91
N LEU A 220 0.87 -17.64 -32.49
CA LEU A 220 -0.42 -17.93 -33.14
C LEU A 220 -0.48 -17.32 -34.54
N ARG A 221 -0.03 -16.07 -34.70
CA ARG A 221 -0.05 -15.35 -35.98
C ARG A 221 0.91 -15.96 -37.00
N GLU A 222 2.14 -16.26 -36.60
CA GLU A 222 3.17 -16.83 -37.48
C GLU A 222 3.05 -18.34 -37.68
N LYS A 223 2.05 -18.98 -37.06
CA LYS A 223 1.87 -20.45 -37.02
C LYS A 223 3.07 -21.21 -36.42
N LYS A 224 3.90 -20.52 -35.63
CA LYS A 224 5.03 -21.08 -34.89
C LYS A 224 4.60 -21.49 -33.48
N TYR A 225 3.63 -22.41 -33.41
CA TYR A 225 2.90 -22.71 -32.17
C TYR A 225 3.76 -23.21 -31.03
N ARG A 226 4.92 -23.82 -31.31
CA ARG A 226 5.82 -24.41 -30.30
C ARG A 226 6.92 -23.44 -29.86
N ASP A 227 7.36 -22.59 -30.78
CA ASP A 227 8.63 -21.89 -30.65
C ASP A 227 8.57 -20.67 -29.72
N TRP A 228 7.37 -20.11 -29.51
CA TRP A 228 7.15 -18.95 -28.66
C TRP A 228 7.42 -19.22 -27.16
N VAL A 229 7.22 -20.46 -26.70
CA VAL A 229 7.33 -20.80 -25.27
C VAL A 229 8.75 -20.61 -24.76
N ARG A 230 9.76 -20.93 -25.58
CA ARG A 230 11.17 -20.83 -25.19
C ARG A 230 11.63 -19.40 -24.87
N PRO A 231 11.44 -18.41 -25.77
CA PRO A 231 11.77 -17.03 -25.46
C PRO A 231 10.86 -16.44 -24.40
N ALA A 232 9.59 -16.86 -24.28
CA ALA A 232 8.66 -16.35 -23.27
C ALA A 232 9.02 -16.78 -21.83
N LEU A 233 9.52 -18.01 -21.63
CA LEU A 233 9.65 -18.61 -20.30
C LEU A 233 10.55 -17.84 -19.31
N PRO A 234 11.74 -17.33 -19.67
CA PRO A 234 12.55 -16.51 -18.76
C PRO A 234 11.81 -15.24 -18.33
N TRP A 235 11.08 -14.60 -19.24
CA TRP A 235 10.29 -13.41 -18.96
C TRP A 235 9.09 -13.71 -18.07
N SER A 236 8.42 -14.84 -18.23
CA SER A 236 7.34 -15.25 -17.34
C SER A 236 7.82 -15.42 -15.89
N HIS A 237 9.00 -16.03 -15.68
CA HIS A 237 9.57 -16.16 -14.34
C HIS A 237 9.98 -14.80 -13.75
N PHE A 238 10.60 -13.95 -14.56
CA PHE A 238 10.96 -12.60 -14.12
C PHE A 238 9.74 -11.75 -13.81
N GLY A 239 8.68 -11.84 -14.62
CA GLY A 239 7.39 -11.21 -14.36
C GLY A 239 6.75 -11.72 -13.08
N ALA A 240 6.74 -13.03 -12.83
CA ALA A 240 6.22 -13.60 -11.58
C ALA A 240 7.01 -13.16 -10.36
N LEU A 241 8.34 -13.03 -10.48
CA LEU A 241 9.20 -12.48 -9.44
C LEU A 241 8.81 -11.05 -9.11
N VAL A 242 8.84 -10.16 -10.11
CA VAL A 242 8.67 -8.72 -9.89
C VAL A 242 7.24 -8.40 -9.47
N LEU A 243 6.23 -9.01 -10.12
CA LEU A 243 4.83 -8.84 -9.73
C LEU A 243 4.60 -9.37 -8.31
N GLY A 244 5.17 -10.54 -7.97
CA GLY A 244 5.09 -11.10 -6.62
C GLY A 244 5.72 -10.18 -5.58
N VAL A 245 6.92 -9.65 -5.83
CA VAL A 245 7.58 -8.66 -4.95
C VAL A 245 6.72 -7.42 -4.80
N GLY A 246 6.15 -6.90 -5.89
CA GLY A 246 5.22 -5.76 -5.85
C GLY A 246 4.04 -6.02 -4.92
N ILE A 247 3.34 -7.15 -5.06
CA ILE A 247 2.20 -7.53 -4.18
C ILE A 247 2.65 -7.61 -2.72
N MET A 248 3.82 -8.21 -2.44
CA MET A 248 4.32 -8.36 -1.08
C MET A 248 4.78 -7.04 -0.44
N MET A 249 5.32 -6.11 -1.22
CA MET A 249 5.60 -4.75 -0.75
C MET A 249 4.30 -4.03 -0.36
N GLY A 250 3.21 -4.24 -1.12
CA GLY A 250 1.88 -3.72 -0.76
C GLY A 250 1.38 -4.28 0.56
N GLY A 251 1.47 -5.61 0.75
CA GLY A 251 1.09 -6.24 2.02
C GLY A 251 1.94 -5.81 3.23
N TYR A 252 3.24 -5.57 3.02
CA TYR A 252 4.09 -5.02 4.09
C TYR A 252 3.78 -3.56 4.38
N TRP A 253 3.46 -2.76 3.36
CA TRP A 253 3.01 -1.39 3.56
C TRP A 253 1.71 -1.35 4.35
N ALA A 254 0.71 -2.15 3.97
CA ALA A 254 -0.54 -2.30 4.71
C ALA A 254 -0.29 -2.67 6.18
N TYR A 255 0.66 -3.59 6.41
CA TYR A 255 1.07 -3.98 7.76
C TYR A 255 1.60 -2.80 8.59
N GLU A 256 2.31 -1.84 7.98
CA GLU A 256 2.85 -0.68 8.71
C GLU A 256 1.87 0.49 8.84
N THR A 257 0.87 0.63 7.96
CA THR A 257 0.07 1.87 7.89
C THR A 257 -1.44 1.73 7.99
N LEU A 258 -2.02 0.54 7.80
CA LEU A 258 -3.48 0.37 7.74
C LEU A 258 -4.04 -0.35 8.97
N ASN A 259 -5.09 0.20 9.57
CA ASN A 259 -5.69 -0.21 10.85
C ASN A 259 -6.57 -1.45 10.84
N PHE A 260 -6.80 -2.10 9.71
CA PHE A 260 -7.62 -3.33 9.69
C PHE A 260 -6.93 -4.54 10.34
N GLY A 261 -5.80 -4.33 11.02
CA GLY A 261 -5.22 -5.30 11.96
C GLY A 261 -4.44 -6.42 11.27
N GLY A 262 -3.78 -6.14 10.14
CA GLY A 262 -3.01 -7.16 9.43
C GLY A 262 -2.24 -6.65 8.22
N TYR A 263 -1.72 -7.59 7.43
CA TYR A 263 -0.95 -7.38 6.20
C TYR A 263 -1.75 -7.71 4.92
N TRP A 264 -2.98 -8.21 5.06
CA TRP A 264 -3.88 -8.55 3.96
C TRP A 264 -5.33 -8.60 4.45
N ASN A 265 -6.20 -7.78 3.88
CA ASN A 265 -7.62 -7.73 4.27
C ASN A 265 -8.59 -8.14 3.16
N TRP A 266 -8.06 -8.71 2.07
CA TRP A 266 -8.83 -9.02 0.86
C TRP A 266 -9.44 -7.77 0.20
N ASP A 267 -8.75 -6.63 0.30
CA ASP A 267 -9.14 -5.41 -0.40
C ASP A 267 -9.25 -5.68 -1.92
N PRO A 268 -10.32 -5.19 -2.60
CA PRO A 268 -10.54 -5.45 -4.01
C PRO A 268 -9.38 -5.07 -4.95
N VAL A 269 -8.62 -4.01 -4.64
CA VAL A 269 -7.46 -3.57 -5.45
C VAL A 269 -6.28 -4.52 -5.26
N GLU A 270 -6.05 -4.99 -4.03
CA GLU A 270 -5.06 -6.03 -3.73
C GLU A 270 -5.42 -7.38 -4.40
N ASN A 271 -6.70 -7.77 -4.33
CA ASN A 271 -7.22 -8.97 -4.99
C ASN A 271 -7.02 -8.91 -6.51
N ALA A 272 -7.25 -7.74 -7.11
CA ALA A 272 -7.11 -7.53 -8.55
C ALA A 272 -5.69 -7.83 -9.03
N VAL A 273 -4.64 -7.62 -8.23
CA VAL A 273 -3.26 -7.97 -8.61
C VAL A 273 -2.84 -9.38 -8.20
N TYR A 274 -3.44 -9.95 -7.17
CA TYR A 274 -3.19 -11.34 -6.74
C TYR A 274 -3.65 -12.38 -7.78
N VAL A 275 -4.84 -12.19 -8.35
CA VAL A 275 -5.45 -13.12 -9.33
C VAL A 275 -4.57 -13.34 -10.57
N PRO A 276 -4.10 -12.31 -11.32
CA PRO A 276 -3.22 -12.51 -12.47
C PRO A 276 -1.88 -13.15 -12.07
N TRP A 277 -1.37 -12.91 -10.86
CA TRP A 277 -0.14 -13.56 -10.39
C TRP A 277 -0.31 -15.08 -10.24
N LEU A 278 -1.43 -15.55 -9.67
CA LEU A 278 -1.73 -16.99 -9.60
C LEU A 278 -1.80 -17.64 -10.98
N ILE A 279 -2.46 -16.98 -11.93
CA ILE A 279 -2.58 -17.45 -13.32
C ILE A 279 -1.21 -17.44 -14.02
N LEU A 280 -0.37 -16.44 -13.76
CA LEU A 280 1.00 -16.37 -14.27
C LEU A 280 1.83 -17.55 -13.74
N VAL A 281 1.77 -17.84 -12.44
CA VAL A 281 2.45 -19.01 -11.85
C VAL A 281 1.94 -20.30 -12.48
N ALA A 282 0.62 -20.46 -12.67
CA ALA A 282 0.05 -21.62 -13.36
C ALA A 282 0.56 -21.73 -14.81
N SER A 283 0.65 -20.60 -15.53
CA SER A 283 1.17 -20.53 -16.90
C SER A 283 2.61 -21.02 -16.99
N ILE A 284 3.48 -20.62 -16.05
CA ILE A 284 4.88 -21.05 -15.99
C ILE A 284 4.97 -22.56 -15.89
N HIS A 285 4.16 -23.15 -15.03
CA HIS A 285 4.16 -24.59 -14.80
C HIS A 285 3.74 -25.37 -16.06
N VAL A 286 2.67 -24.96 -16.76
CA VAL A 286 2.25 -25.62 -18.00
C VAL A 286 3.23 -25.38 -19.16
N MET A 287 3.89 -24.23 -19.22
CA MET A 287 4.97 -23.97 -20.20
C MET A 287 6.18 -24.88 -19.97
N ILE A 288 6.55 -25.12 -18.70
CA ILE A 288 7.63 -26.06 -18.34
C ILE A 288 7.23 -27.48 -18.72
N THR A 289 5.99 -27.89 -18.47
CA THR A 289 5.46 -29.20 -18.89
C THR A 289 5.59 -29.36 -20.39
N PHE A 290 5.14 -28.38 -21.17
CA PHE A 290 5.28 -28.40 -22.62
C PHE A 290 6.74 -28.54 -23.07
N GLN A 291 7.67 -27.78 -22.49
CA GLN A 291 9.09 -27.90 -22.85
C GLN A 291 9.70 -29.27 -22.56
N LYS A 292 9.16 -30.02 -21.59
CA LYS A 292 9.70 -31.31 -21.15
C LYS A 292 9.07 -32.51 -21.84
N SER A 293 7.76 -32.46 -22.08
CA SER A 293 7.00 -33.60 -22.59
C SER A 293 6.10 -33.27 -23.78
N ASN A 294 6.18 -32.06 -24.33
CA ASN A 294 5.39 -31.62 -25.48
C ASN A 294 3.86 -31.68 -25.28
N ILE A 295 3.41 -31.79 -24.03
CA ILE A 295 2.00 -31.81 -23.60
C ILE A 295 1.59 -30.42 -23.06
N ALA A 296 0.30 -30.12 -23.00
CA ALA A 296 -0.26 -28.88 -22.43
C ALA A 296 0.02 -27.58 -23.20
N LEU A 297 0.35 -27.65 -24.49
CA LEU A 297 0.57 -26.46 -25.32
C LEU A 297 -0.65 -25.53 -25.36
N LYS A 298 -1.86 -26.07 -25.57
CA LYS A 298 -3.11 -25.29 -25.55
C LYS A 298 -3.33 -24.58 -24.21
N ALA A 299 -3.09 -25.28 -23.10
CA ALA A 299 -3.20 -24.68 -21.77
C ALA A 299 -2.18 -23.55 -21.56
N SER A 300 -0.95 -23.69 -22.09
CA SER A 300 0.05 -22.63 -22.00
C SER A 300 -0.36 -21.36 -22.75
N PHE A 301 -1.01 -21.48 -23.92
CA PHE A 301 -1.59 -20.33 -24.61
C PHE A 301 -2.71 -19.69 -23.78
N ILE A 302 -3.68 -20.48 -23.30
CA ILE A 302 -4.81 -19.98 -22.53
C ILE A 302 -4.34 -19.22 -21.29
N LEU A 303 -3.53 -19.83 -20.43
CA LEU A 303 -3.13 -19.20 -19.16
C LEU A 303 -2.24 -17.97 -19.38
N THR A 304 -1.37 -17.98 -20.41
CA THR A 304 -0.54 -16.80 -20.73
C THR A 304 -1.40 -15.65 -21.23
N VAL A 305 -2.37 -15.92 -22.12
CA VAL A 305 -3.33 -14.92 -22.60
C VAL A 305 -4.16 -14.38 -21.45
N THR A 306 -4.75 -15.28 -20.65
CA THR A 306 -5.58 -14.91 -19.50
C THR A 306 -4.83 -14.04 -18.50
N THR A 307 -3.54 -14.29 -18.27
CA THR A 307 -2.72 -13.45 -17.37
C THR A 307 -2.74 -11.98 -17.80
N PHE A 308 -2.45 -11.69 -19.08
CA PHE A 308 -2.39 -10.31 -19.55
C PHE A 308 -3.77 -9.65 -19.64
N ILE A 309 -4.79 -10.41 -20.05
CA ILE A 309 -6.19 -9.92 -20.01
C ILE A 309 -6.61 -9.59 -18.58
N LEU A 310 -6.21 -10.40 -17.60
CA LEU A 310 -6.48 -10.10 -16.19
C LEU A 310 -5.75 -8.85 -15.73
N ILE A 311 -4.52 -8.56 -16.18
CA ILE A 311 -3.85 -7.28 -15.86
C ILE A 311 -4.61 -6.07 -16.43
N LEU A 312 -5.12 -6.17 -17.66
CA LEU A 312 -6.00 -5.14 -18.22
C LEU A 312 -7.30 -5.01 -17.41
N TYR A 313 -7.87 -6.14 -16.96
CA TYR A 313 -9.06 -6.16 -16.13
C TYR A 313 -8.81 -5.56 -14.73
N SER A 314 -7.67 -5.84 -14.11
CA SER A 314 -7.24 -5.22 -12.86
C SER A 314 -7.12 -3.70 -13.01
N THR A 315 -6.57 -3.25 -14.15
CA THR A 315 -6.51 -1.82 -14.46
C THR A 315 -7.93 -1.24 -14.58
N PHE A 316 -8.83 -1.91 -15.29
CA PHE A 316 -10.23 -1.49 -15.39
C PHE A 316 -10.90 -1.40 -14.01
N LEU A 317 -10.78 -2.44 -13.16
CA LEU A 317 -11.37 -2.45 -11.82
C LEU A 317 -10.85 -1.29 -10.95
N THR A 318 -9.54 -1.06 -10.97
CA THR A 318 -8.89 -0.09 -10.08
C THR A 318 -8.99 1.35 -10.58
N ARG A 319 -9.23 1.58 -11.88
CA ARG A 319 -9.18 2.89 -12.54
C ARG A 319 -10.49 3.36 -13.18
N SER A 320 -11.54 2.54 -13.18
CA SER A 320 -12.85 2.95 -13.73
C SER A 320 -13.78 3.63 -12.72
N GLY A 321 -13.36 3.78 -11.45
CA GLY A 321 -14.24 4.22 -10.36
C GLY A 321 -15.23 3.15 -9.87
N VAL A 322 -15.28 1.96 -10.50
CA VAL A 322 -16.25 0.91 -10.15
C VAL A 322 -16.06 0.31 -8.76
N LEU A 323 -14.86 0.47 -8.18
CA LEU A 323 -14.53 0.04 -6.83
C LEU A 323 -14.60 1.18 -5.80
N GLY A 324 -15.08 2.37 -6.18
CA GLY A 324 -15.05 3.59 -5.35
C GLY A 324 -15.59 3.43 -3.93
N GLU A 325 -16.69 2.69 -3.78
CA GLU A 325 -17.30 2.41 -2.46
C GLU A 325 -16.73 1.17 -1.76
N ALA A 326 -16.01 0.31 -2.48
CA ALA A 326 -15.57 -1.00 -2.01
C ALA A 326 -14.08 -1.05 -1.63
N SER A 327 -13.27 -0.07 -2.04
CA SER A 327 -11.84 -0.02 -1.77
C SER A 327 -11.33 1.41 -1.59
N VAL A 328 -10.56 1.61 -0.53
CA VAL A 328 -9.83 2.84 -0.24
C VAL A 328 -8.65 3.09 -1.20
N HIS A 329 -8.22 2.07 -1.94
CA HIS A 329 -7.12 2.15 -2.89
C HIS A 329 -7.60 2.40 -4.34
N SER A 330 -8.91 2.54 -4.55
CA SER A 330 -9.48 2.73 -5.88
C SER A 330 -9.36 4.17 -6.34
N PHE A 331 -9.21 4.36 -7.65
CA PHE A 331 -9.14 5.70 -8.25
C PHE A 331 -10.53 6.18 -8.64
N THR A 332 -10.73 7.50 -8.53
CA THR A 332 -11.91 8.17 -9.09
C THR A 332 -11.90 8.08 -10.62
N ASP A 333 -13.10 8.01 -11.23
CA ASP A 333 -13.23 7.96 -12.69
C ASP A 333 -12.94 9.36 -13.29
N LEU A 334 -11.97 9.44 -14.19
CA LEU A 334 -11.66 10.66 -14.97
C LEU A 334 -12.54 10.80 -16.23
N GLY A 335 -13.64 10.04 -16.30
CA GLY A 335 -14.48 9.87 -17.48
C GLY A 335 -13.87 8.91 -18.51
N LEU A 336 -13.00 7.99 -18.06
CA LEU A 336 -12.20 7.11 -18.93
C LEU A 336 -12.60 5.63 -18.80
N SER A 337 -13.56 5.31 -17.93
CA SER A 337 -14.08 3.95 -17.73
C SER A 337 -14.52 3.26 -19.03
N GLY A 338 -15.25 3.96 -19.90
CA GLY A 338 -15.67 3.46 -21.22
C GLY A 338 -14.48 3.16 -22.15
N GLN A 339 -13.48 4.04 -22.17
CA GLN A 339 -12.25 3.85 -22.94
C GLN A 339 -11.47 2.62 -22.44
N LEU A 340 -11.29 2.46 -21.13
CA LEU A 340 -10.67 1.27 -20.53
C LEU A 340 -11.40 -0.03 -20.90
N LEU A 341 -12.73 -0.02 -20.88
CA LEU A 341 -13.54 -1.18 -21.25
C LEU A 341 -13.35 -1.57 -22.72
N VAL A 342 -13.34 -0.59 -23.64
CA VAL A 342 -13.07 -0.83 -25.07
C VAL A 342 -11.71 -1.51 -25.24
N TYR A 343 -10.67 -1.07 -24.53
CA TYR A 343 -9.35 -1.67 -24.63
C TYR A 343 -9.29 -3.09 -24.08
N LEU A 344 -9.89 -3.33 -22.91
CA LEU A 344 -10.02 -4.69 -22.37
C LEU A 344 -10.68 -5.63 -23.38
N LEU A 345 -11.82 -5.23 -23.95
CA LEU A 345 -12.57 -6.02 -24.92
C LEU A 345 -11.82 -6.17 -26.25
N ALA A 346 -11.07 -5.15 -26.69
CA ALA A 346 -10.27 -5.22 -27.92
C ALA A 346 -9.15 -6.25 -27.81
N PHE A 347 -8.35 -6.22 -26.73
CA PHE A 347 -7.27 -7.19 -26.53
C PHE A 347 -7.81 -8.60 -26.27
N LEU A 348 -8.94 -8.73 -25.55
CA LEU A 348 -9.64 -10.00 -25.39
C LEU A 348 -10.10 -10.55 -26.75
N GLY A 349 -10.72 -9.71 -27.58
CA GLY A 349 -11.19 -10.05 -28.91
C GLY A 349 -10.06 -10.50 -29.84
N VAL A 350 -8.93 -9.78 -29.85
CA VAL A 350 -7.72 -10.15 -30.61
C VAL A 350 -7.20 -11.51 -30.15
N ALA A 351 -7.07 -11.73 -28.84
CA ALA A 351 -6.54 -12.97 -28.32
C ALA A 351 -7.44 -14.17 -28.61
N VAL A 352 -8.76 -14.02 -28.39
CA VAL A 352 -9.76 -15.05 -28.71
C VAL A 352 -9.79 -15.33 -30.21
N PHE A 353 -9.76 -14.31 -31.06
CA PHE A 353 -9.74 -14.48 -32.51
C PHE A 353 -8.54 -15.32 -32.99
N TYR A 354 -7.32 -14.96 -32.57
CA TYR A 354 -6.12 -15.70 -32.97
C TYR A 354 -6.10 -17.12 -32.39
N LEU A 355 -6.55 -17.30 -31.15
CA LEU A 355 -6.60 -18.61 -30.50
C LEU A 355 -7.64 -19.52 -31.18
N ALA A 356 -8.85 -19.02 -31.45
CA ALA A 356 -9.91 -19.76 -32.12
C ALA A 356 -9.51 -20.14 -33.55
N LYS A 357 -8.91 -19.20 -34.30
CA LYS A 357 -8.42 -19.45 -35.67
C LYS A 357 -7.36 -20.55 -35.72
N ALA A 358 -6.43 -20.55 -34.76
CA ALA A 358 -5.34 -21.53 -34.69
C ALA A 358 -5.71 -22.83 -33.96
N TRP A 359 -6.88 -22.93 -33.33
CA TRP A 359 -7.19 -23.96 -32.34
C TRP A 359 -7.02 -25.40 -32.86
N LYS A 360 -7.40 -25.63 -34.12
CA LYS A 360 -7.28 -26.92 -34.81
C LYS A 360 -5.84 -27.24 -35.22
N ASP A 361 -5.04 -26.22 -35.49
CA ASP A 361 -3.67 -26.34 -35.97
C ASP A 361 -2.66 -26.48 -34.81
N ILE A 362 -3.05 -26.12 -33.59
CA ILE A 362 -2.19 -26.28 -32.41
C ILE A 362 -1.98 -27.78 -32.12
N PRO A 363 -0.72 -28.27 -32.15
CA PRO A 363 -0.43 -29.68 -31.88
C PRO A 363 -0.97 -30.11 -30.51
N THR A 364 -1.66 -31.25 -30.49
CA THR A 364 -2.18 -31.87 -29.27
C THR A 364 -1.54 -33.25 -29.15
N ALA A 365 -1.11 -33.65 -27.95
CA ALA A 365 -0.61 -35.00 -27.72
C ALA A 365 -1.80 -35.97 -27.60
N GLU A 366 -1.68 -37.16 -28.20
CA GLU A 366 -2.73 -38.20 -28.19
C GLU A 366 -2.67 -39.11 -26.95
N GLU A 367 -1.59 -39.05 -26.14
CA GLU A 367 -1.40 -39.95 -25.00
C GLU A 367 -2.18 -39.51 -23.75
N GLU A 368 -2.86 -40.46 -23.12
CA GLU A 368 -3.46 -40.29 -21.79
C GLU A 368 -2.39 -40.08 -20.73
N VAL A 369 -2.58 -39.07 -19.89
CA VAL A 369 -1.62 -38.69 -18.87
C VAL A 369 -1.80 -39.57 -17.62
N SER A 370 -0.86 -40.50 -17.38
CA SER A 370 -0.87 -41.34 -16.17
C SER A 370 -0.85 -40.51 -14.88
N THR A 371 -1.53 -40.96 -13.82
CA THR A 371 -1.50 -40.34 -12.48
C THR A 371 -0.12 -40.39 -11.81
N TYR A 372 0.78 -41.26 -12.26
CA TYR A 372 2.18 -41.33 -11.83
C TYR A 372 3.13 -40.50 -12.70
N SER A 373 2.57 -39.65 -13.57
CA SER A 373 3.35 -38.75 -14.42
C SER A 373 3.54 -37.38 -13.76
N ARG A 374 4.59 -36.68 -14.18
CA ARG A 374 4.85 -35.30 -13.76
C ARG A 374 3.78 -34.36 -14.30
N GLU A 375 3.36 -34.62 -15.52
CA GLU A 375 2.39 -33.86 -16.28
C GLU A 375 1.07 -33.75 -15.52
N PHE A 376 0.59 -34.86 -14.95
CA PHE A 376 -0.63 -34.92 -14.15
C PHE A 376 -0.55 -34.00 -12.92
N TRP A 377 0.47 -34.17 -12.08
CA TRP A 377 0.61 -33.39 -10.84
C TRP A 377 0.81 -31.89 -11.10
N ILE A 378 1.55 -31.54 -12.16
CA ILE A 378 1.68 -30.14 -12.58
C ILE A 378 0.33 -29.59 -13.06
N PHE A 379 -0.43 -30.36 -13.85
CA PHE A 379 -1.74 -29.94 -14.34
C PHE A 379 -2.74 -29.72 -13.19
N ILE A 380 -2.78 -30.64 -12.21
CA ILE A 380 -3.61 -30.46 -11.00
C ILE A 380 -3.18 -29.22 -10.23
N GLY A 381 -1.87 -28.98 -10.05
CA GLY A 381 -1.34 -27.75 -9.43
C GLY A 381 -1.80 -26.48 -10.14
N ALA A 382 -1.65 -26.43 -11.46
CA ALA A 382 -2.10 -25.31 -12.28
C ALA A 382 -3.63 -25.10 -12.20
N THR A 383 -4.39 -26.19 -12.10
CA THR A 383 -5.85 -26.16 -11.94
C THR A 383 -6.25 -25.58 -10.58
N VAL A 384 -5.62 -26.02 -9.49
CA VAL A 384 -5.87 -25.47 -8.14
C VAL A 384 -5.57 -23.97 -8.09
N LEU A 385 -4.44 -23.53 -8.65
CA LEU A 385 -4.11 -22.11 -8.74
C LEU A 385 -5.17 -21.32 -9.54
N SER A 386 -5.66 -21.90 -10.64
CA SER A 386 -6.70 -21.27 -11.47
C SER A 386 -8.05 -21.20 -10.77
N LEU A 387 -8.42 -22.23 -10.00
CA LEU A 387 -9.66 -22.24 -9.21
C LEU A 387 -9.60 -21.26 -8.04
N ALA A 388 -8.43 -21.15 -7.37
CA ALA A 388 -8.20 -20.14 -6.35
C ALA A 388 -8.35 -18.72 -6.91
N ALA A 389 -7.76 -18.46 -8.08
CA ALA A 389 -7.88 -17.19 -8.78
C ALA A 389 -9.34 -16.90 -9.18
N PHE A 390 -10.05 -17.91 -9.72
CA PHE A 390 -11.46 -17.81 -10.11
C PHE A 390 -12.36 -17.47 -8.92
N GLN A 391 -12.15 -18.13 -7.77
CA GLN A 391 -12.95 -17.85 -6.57
C GLN A 391 -12.79 -16.40 -6.10
N VAL A 392 -11.57 -15.85 -6.11
CA VAL A 392 -11.31 -14.48 -5.67
C VAL A 392 -11.91 -13.46 -6.65
N ILE A 393 -11.70 -13.67 -7.95
CA ILE A 393 -12.10 -12.67 -8.95
C ILE A 393 -13.62 -12.54 -9.05
N VAL A 394 -14.38 -13.63 -8.92
CA VAL A 394 -15.85 -13.59 -9.01
C VAL A 394 -16.45 -12.67 -7.95
N ALA A 395 -16.03 -12.79 -6.69
CA ALA A 395 -16.54 -11.94 -5.62
C ALA A 395 -16.00 -10.51 -5.69
N THR A 396 -14.73 -10.34 -6.08
CA THR A 396 -14.10 -9.02 -6.28
C THR A 396 -14.79 -8.22 -7.39
N SER A 397 -15.39 -8.92 -8.37
CA SER A 397 -16.03 -8.32 -9.54
C SER A 397 -17.50 -7.94 -9.33
N ILE A 398 -18.09 -8.18 -8.14
CA ILE A 398 -19.50 -7.86 -7.85
C ILE A 398 -19.86 -6.41 -8.22
N PRO A 399 -19.07 -5.38 -7.82
CA PRO A 399 -19.35 -3.99 -8.21
C PRO A 399 -19.34 -3.79 -9.73
N ALA A 400 -18.41 -4.45 -10.44
CA ALA A 400 -18.34 -4.39 -11.90
C ALA A 400 -19.53 -5.05 -12.57
N TYR A 401 -20.04 -6.17 -12.05
CA TYR A 401 -21.26 -6.80 -12.54
C TYR A 401 -22.48 -5.90 -12.35
N ASN A 402 -22.61 -5.27 -11.18
CA ASN A 402 -23.70 -4.34 -10.91
C ASN A 402 -23.66 -3.13 -11.86
N SER A 403 -22.47 -2.55 -12.06
CA SER A 403 -22.28 -1.43 -13.00
C SER A 403 -22.64 -1.83 -14.44
N LEU A 404 -22.17 -3.00 -14.90
CA LEU A 404 -22.49 -3.52 -16.23
C LEU A 404 -23.98 -3.80 -16.42
N LEU A 405 -24.62 -4.46 -15.44
CA LEU A 405 -26.06 -4.75 -15.50
C LEU A 405 -26.88 -3.46 -15.49
N SER A 406 -26.49 -2.48 -14.67
CA SER A 406 -27.12 -1.16 -14.65
C SER A 406 -27.00 -0.46 -16.00
N ALA A 407 -25.83 -0.55 -16.67
CA ALA A 407 -25.64 0.00 -18.01
C ALA A 407 -26.51 -0.70 -19.08
N LEU A 408 -26.89 -1.96 -18.86
CA LEU A 408 -27.83 -2.72 -19.69
C LEU A 408 -29.30 -2.50 -19.30
N GLY A 409 -29.59 -1.60 -18.35
CA GLY A 409 -30.94 -1.33 -17.85
C GLY A 409 -31.48 -2.37 -16.86
N ILE A 410 -30.63 -3.28 -16.37
CA ILE A 410 -31.00 -4.32 -15.40
C ILE A 410 -30.56 -3.85 -14.00
N SER A 411 -31.51 -3.65 -13.09
CA SER A 411 -31.20 -3.28 -11.71
C SER A 411 -30.63 -4.49 -10.95
N SER A 412 -29.33 -4.43 -10.63
CA SER A 412 -28.65 -5.41 -9.77
C SER A 412 -28.09 -4.70 -8.54
N LYS A 413 -28.51 -5.15 -7.35
CA LYS A 413 -28.03 -4.68 -6.05
C LYS A 413 -27.41 -5.82 -5.25
N VAL A 414 -26.61 -6.65 -5.90
CA VAL A 414 -25.85 -7.69 -5.20
C VAL A 414 -24.80 -6.99 -4.36
N ALA A 415 -24.91 -7.10 -3.04
CA ALA A 415 -23.93 -6.53 -2.12
C ALA A 415 -22.65 -7.40 -2.11
N PRO A 416 -21.46 -6.79 -2.03
CA PRO A 416 -20.25 -7.51 -1.66
C PRO A 416 -20.39 -8.23 -0.31
N PRO A 417 -19.54 -9.24 -0.01
CA PRO A 417 -19.57 -9.92 1.28
C PRO A 417 -19.39 -8.95 2.45
N ALA A 418 -20.24 -9.05 3.47
CA ALA A 418 -20.19 -8.19 4.66
C ALA A 418 -18.90 -8.38 5.48
N ASP A 419 -18.46 -9.63 5.63
CA ASP A 419 -17.15 -9.99 6.19
C ASP A 419 -16.27 -10.56 5.07
N GLN A 420 -15.46 -9.69 4.47
CA GLN A 420 -14.57 -10.05 3.37
C GLN A 420 -13.52 -11.07 3.84
N VAL A 421 -12.91 -10.85 5.01
CA VAL A 421 -11.86 -11.71 5.55
C VAL A 421 -12.34 -13.13 5.72
N GLN A 422 -13.49 -13.32 6.39
CA GLN A 422 -14.06 -14.65 6.60
C GLN A 422 -14.48 -15.30 5.28
N PHE A 423 -15.11 -14.54 4.38
CA PHE A 423 -15.58 -15.06 3.10
C PHE A 423 -14.45 -15.63 2.25
N TYR A 424 -13.39 -14.85 1.99
CA TYR A 424 -12.28 -15.29 1.14
C TYR A 424 -11.42 -16.34 1.84
N SER A 425 -11.06 -16.12 3.11
CA SER A 425 -10.17 -17.02 3.85
C SER A 425 -10.75 -18.43 4.00
N LYS A 426 -12.08 -18.57 4.09
CA LYS A 426 -12.76 -19.87 4.13
C LYS A 426 -12.43 -20.76 2.93
N PHE A 427 -12.38 -20.19 1.72
CA PHE A 427 -12.05 -20.94 0.50
C PHE A 427 -10.54 -21.03 0.27
N GLN A 428 -9.84 -19.93 0.52
CA GLN A 428 -8.40 -19.83 0.26
C GLN A 428 -7.56 -20.66 1.24
N LEU A 429 -8.08 -20.98 2.43
CA LEU A 429 -7.48 -21.98 3.32
C LEU A 429 -7.33 -23.33 2.61
N TRP A 430 -8.39 -23.81 1.95
CA TRP A 430 -8.34 -25.08 1.23
C TRP A 430 -7.45 -25.01 -0.01
N ALA A 431 -7.45 -23.89 -0.72
CA ALA A 431 -6.47 -23.65 -1.78
C ALA A 431 -5.04 -23.75 -1.23
N GLY A 432 -4.75 -23.15 -0.08
CA GLY A 432 -3.47 -23.25 0.61
C GLY A 432 -3.08 -24.69 0.96
N VAL A 433 -4.02 -25.48 1.48
CA VAL A 433 -3.83 -26.92 1.74
C VAL A 433 -3.43 -27.66 0.46
N PHE A 434 -4.19 -27.49 -0.62
CA PHE A 434 -3.90 -28.16 -1.89
C PHE A 434 -2.58 -27.69 -2.50
N ILE A 435 -2.30 -26.39 -2.49
CA ILE A 435 -1.04 -25.82 -2.98
C ILE A 435 0.14 -26.40 -2.22
N ALA A 436 0.09 -26.45 -0.88
CA ALA A 436 1.16 -27.02 -0.08
C ALA A 436 1.35 -28.53 -0.36
N LEU A 437 0.26 -29.29 -0.46
CA LEU A 437 0.32 -30.73 -0.75
C LEU A 437 0.95 -30.99 -2.13
N LEU A 438 0.49 -30.27 -3.15
CA LEU A 438 0.95 -30.41 -4.53
C LEU A 438 2.38 -29.90 -4.70
N SER A 439 2.76 -28.85 -3.98
CA SER A 439 4.11 -28.31 -3.93
C SER A 439 5.10 -29.32 -3.32
N GLY A 440 4.72 -30.02 -2.24
CA GLY A 440 5.53 -31.08 -1.65
C GLY A 440 5.65 -32.31 -2.55
N THR A 441 4.51 -32.81 -3.05
CA THR A 441 4.45 -34.07 -3.81
C THR A 441 4.95 -33.92 -5.26
N GLY A 442 4.56 -32.86 -5.95
CA GLY A 442 4.84 -32.67 -7.38
C GLY A 442 6.35 -32.56 -7.70
N GLN A 443 7.15 -32.08 -6.76
CA GLN A 443 8.60 -31.97 -6.92
C GLN A 443 9.30 -33.33 -7.00
N PHE A 444 8.78 -34.39 -6.36
CA PHE A 444 9.36 -35.73 -6.50
C PHE A 444 9.24 -36.26 -7.94
N PHE A 445 8.09 -36.05 -8.58
CA PHE A 445 7.85 -36.42 -9.99
C PHE A 445 8.60 -35.51 -10.98
N PHE A 446 9.00 -34.31 -10.56
CA PHE A 446 9.71 -33.38 -11.44
C PHE A 446 11.13 -33.84 -11.81
N TRP A 447 11.80 -34.63 -10.97
CA TRP A 447 13.22 -34.97 -11.19
C TRP A 447 13.45 -36.38 -11.72
N LYS A 448 12.52 -37.32 -11.49
CA LYS A 448 12.58 -38.69 -12.00
C LYS A 448 11.19 -39.17 -12.42
N ARG A 449 11.09 -40.00 -13.45
CA ARG A 449 9.92 -40.87 -13.64
C ARG A 449 9.94 -41.88 -12.50
N MET A 450 8.84 -42.00 -11.77
CA MET A 450 8.74 -42.85 -10.59
C MET A 450 7.59 -43.82 -10.77
N ASP A 451 7.84 -45.09 -10.49
CA ASP A 451 6.79 -46.07 -10.24
C ASP A 451 6.28 -45.93 -8.80
N LYS A 452 5.21 -46.65 -8.47
CA LYS A 452 4.54 -46.59 -7.17
C LYS A 452 5.51 -46.88 -6.01
N ASP A 453 6.37 -47.88 -6.15
CA ASP A 453 7.28 -48.31 -5.09
C ASP A 453 8.42 -47.32 -4.86
N SER A 454 9.01 -46.77 -5.92
CA SER A 454 10.03 -45.73 -5.79
C SER A 454 9.46 -44.47 -5.17
N LEU A 455 8.22 -44.12 -5.52
CA LEU A 455 7.53 -42.94 -4.96
C LEU A 455 7.33 -43.09 -3.46
N TRP A 456 6.80 -44.24 -3.02
CA TRP A 456 6.56 -44.48 -1.60
C TRP A 456 7.86 -44.44 -0.79
N LYS A 457 8.95 -45.01 -1.33
CA LYS A 457 10.29 -44.93 -0.70
C LYS A 457 10.82 -43.50 -0.60
N ALA A 458 10.51 -42.62 -1.57
CA ALA A 458 10.98 -41.24 -1.55
C ALA A 458 10.15 -40.34 -0.60
N ILE A 459 8.85 -40.60 -0.50
CA ILE A 459 7.92 -39.79 0.31
C ILE A 459 7.85 -40.27 1.77
N SER A 460 8.10 -41.55 2.04
CA SER A 460 7.94 -42.13 3.38
C SER A 460 8.76 -41.42 4.46
N VAL A 461 10.03 -41.09 4.18
CA VAL A 461 10.89 -40.38 5.14
C VAL A 461 10.36 -38.96 5.42
N PRO A 462 10.13 -38.09 4.41
CA PRO A 462 9.46 -36.81 4.62
C PRO A 462 8.12 -36.92 5.36
N LEU A 463 7.31 -37.94 5.05
CA LEU A 463 6.00 -38.14 5.66
C LEU A 463 6.12 -38.49 7.15
N ILE A 464 7.01 -39.42 7.52
CA ILE A 464 7.26 -39.78 8.93
C ILE A 464 7.76 -38.57 9.70
N LEU A 465 8.74 -37.83 9.16
CA LEU A 465 9.25 -36.61 9.79
C LEU A 465 8.15 -35.55 9.92
N THR A 466 7.26 -35.43 8.93
CA THR A 466 6.10 -34.55 9.01
C THR A 466 5.19 -34.94 10.16
N MET A 467 4.80 -36.21 10.25
CA MET A 467 3.88 -36.66 11.31
C MET A 467 4.48 -36.47 12.71
N LEU A 468 5.78 -36.72 12.87
CA LEU A 468 6.48 -36.49 14.14
C LEU A 468 6.53 -35.00 14.48
N THR A 469 6.98 -34.17 13.53
CA THR A 469 7.11 -32.72 13.76
C THR A 469 5.76 -32.04 13.94
N SER A 470 4.74 -32.37 13.14
CA SER A 470 3.39 -31.84 13.29
C SER A 470 2.79 -32.22 14.65
N SER A 471 2.96 -33.47 15.09
CA SER A 471 2.49 -33.91 16.42
C SER A 471 3.14 -33.09 17.54
N VAL A 472 4.47 -32.89 17.48
CA VAL A 472 5.19 -32.05 18.44
C VAL A 472 4.69 -30.61 18.42
N PHE A 473 4.52 -30.02 17.23
CA PHE A 473 4.01 -28.65 17.11
C PHE A 473 2.59 -28.52 17.66
N ILE A 474 1.68 -29.44 17.33
CA ILE A 474 0.29 -29.44 17.82
C ILE A 474 0.26 -29.51 19.35
N LEU A 475 1.12 -30.34 19.96
CA LEU A 475 1.22 -30.46 21.41
C LEU A 475 1.77 -29.18 22.06
N ILE A 476 2.78 -28.53 21.48
CA ILE A 476 3.40 -27.32 22.03
C ILE A 476 2.50 -26.09 21.86
N THR A 477 1.83 -25.97 20.71
CA THR A 477 1.06 -24.77 20.35
C THR A 477 -0.41 -24.84 20.75
N GLU A 478 -0.86 -26.01 21.25
CA GLU A 478 -2.25 -26.28 21.66
C GLU A 478 -3.27 -25.93 20.57
N ILE A 479 -2.91 -26.17 19.30
CA ILE A 479 -3.78 -25.96 18.15
C ILE A 479 -4.94 -26.96 18.19
N LYS A 480 -6.17 -26.47 18.35
CA LYS A 480 -7.39 -27.31 18.47
C LYS A 480 -8.25 -27.37 17.21
N ASP A 481 -8.18 -26.36 16.34
CA ASP A 481 -8.98 -26.34 15.12
C ASP A 481 -8.42 -27.32 14.09
N TRP A 482 -9.24 -28.31 13.73
CA TRP A 482 -8.88 -29.37 12.80
C TRP A 482 -8.46 -28.85 11.40
N LYS A 483 -9.01 -27.71 10.93
CA LYS A 483 -8.63 -27.11 9.64
C LYS A 483 -7.20 -26.59 9.69
N HIS A 484 -6.86 -25.92 10.79
CA HIS A 484 -5.52 -25.41 11.07
C HIS A 484 -4.51 -26.56 11.27
N ILE A 485 -4.90 -27.66 11.90
CA ILE A 485 -4.09 -28.89 12.02
C ILE A 485 -3.74 -29.45 10.64
N ILE A 486 -4.72 -29.55 9.73
CA ILE A 486 -4.49 -30.04 8.37
C ILE A 486 -3.53 -29.11 7.62
N LEU A 487 -3.77 -27.79 7.68
CA LEU A 487 -2.91 -26.80 7.01
C LEU A 487 -1.48 -26.87 7.55
N LEU A 488 -1.30 -26.87 8.87
CA LEU A 488 0.01 -27.03 9.52
C LEU A 488 0.73 -28.27 9.02
N THR A 489 0.05 -29.42 9.06
CA THR A 489 0.64 -30.72 8.70
C THR A 489 1.08 -30.75 7.25
N VAL A 490 0.24 -30.25 6.34
CA VAL A 490 0.55 -30.23 4.91
C VAL A 490 1.63 -29.19 4.56
N CYS A 491 1.66 -28.05 5.26
CA CYS A 491 2.74 -27.08 5.09
C CYS A 491 4.09 -27.62 5.59
N LEU A 492 4.10 -28.31 6.74
CA LEU A 492 5.30 -29.02 7.23
C LEU A 492 5.74 -30.12 6.25
N TYR A 493 4.79 -30.86 5.68
CA TYR A 493 5.09 -31.82 4.62
C TYR A 493 5.74 -31.16 3.40
N SER A 494 5.18 -30.06 2.92
CA SER A 494 5.73 -29.29 1.80
C SER A 494 7.15 -28.81 2.12
N LEU A 495 7.36 -28.27 3.33
CA LEU A 495 8.65 -27.78 3.81
C LEU A 495 9.71 -28.90 3.84
N ILE A 496 9.42 -30.00 4.53
CA ILE A 496 10.35 -31.12 4.72
C ILE A 496 10.65 -31.82 3.38
N SER A 497 9.63 -32.00 2.54
CA SER A 497 9.79 -32.60 1.21
C SER A 497 10.68 -31.75 0.33
N ASN A 498 10.40 -30.45 0.25
CA ASN A 498 11.20 -29.54 -0.57
C ASN A 498 12.62 -29.33 -0.03
N LEU A 499 12.81 -29.37 1.29
CA LEU A 499 14.14 -29.34 1.91
C LEU A 499 14.96 -30.59 1.56
N SER A 500 14.34 -31.76 1.60
CA SER A 500 14.97 -33.02 1.19
C SER A 500 15.42 -33.00 -0.27
N ILE A 501 14.57 -32.44 -1.15
CA ILE A 501 14.88 -32.27 -2.58
C ILE A 501 15.96 -31.21 -2.77
N LEU A 502 15.89 -30.09 -2.04
CA LEU A 502 16.90 -29.03 -2.08
C LEU A 502 18.28 -29.57 -1.74
N ILE A 503 18.44 -30.33 -0.65
CA ILE A 503 19.72 -30.92 -0.24
C ILE A 503 20.28 -31.82 -1.34
N LYS A 504 19.41 -32.63 -1.96
CA LYS A 504 19.81 -33.53 -3.06
C LYS A 504 20.24 -32.78 -4.31
N LEU A 505 19.50 -31.73 -4.70
CA LEU A 505 19.82 -30.91 -5.86
C LEU A 505 21.07 -30.05 -5.62
N ALA A 506 21.23 -29.47 -4.44
CA ALA A 506 22.40 -28.66 -4.09
C ALA A 506 23.70 -29.46 -4.19
N LYS A 507 23.69 -30.74 -3.79
CA LYS A 507 24.81 -31.67 -3.96
C LYS A 507 25.10 -32.01 -5.42
N SER A 508 24.10 -31.94 -6.30
CA SER A 508 24.24 -32.30 -7.71
C SER A 508 24.59 -31.07 -8.58
N ASN A 509 23.77 -30.03 -8.54
CA ASN A 509 23.97 -28.78 -9.25
C ASN A 509 23.12 -27.67 -8.61
N VAL A 510 23.79 -26.71 -7.99
CA VAL A 510 23.17 -25.57 -7.29
C VAL A 510 22.27 -24.74 -8.23
N LYS A 511 22.51 -24.72 -9.54
CA LYS A 511 21.64 -23.99 -10.48
C LYS A 511 20.22 -24.56 -10.58
N LEU A 512 20.01 -25.80 -10.15
CA LEU A 512 18.72 -26.49 -10.24
C LEU A 512 17.77 -26.21 -9.05
N VAL A 513 18.27 -25.55 -8.00
CA VAL A 513 17.57 -25.45 -6.71
C VAL A 513 16.43 -24.44 -6.68
N GLY A 514 16.34 -23.54 -7.67
CA GLY A 514 15.39 -22.40 -7.63
C GLY A 514 13.93 -22.80 -7.38
N GLY A 515 13.47 -23.89 -7.99
CA GLY A 515 12.13 -24.42 -7.74
C GLY A 515 11.91 -24.86 -6.29
N SER A 516 12.84 -25.65 -5.73
CA SER A 516 12.74 -26.11 -4.33
C SER A 516 12.82 -24.95 -3.34
N VAL A 517 13.66 -23.93 -3.59
CA VAL A 517 13.74 -22.73 -2.76
C VAL A 517 12.43 -21.95 -2.77
N ALA A 518 11.83 -21.74 -3.95
CA ALA A 518 10.54 -21.06 -4.06
C ALA A 518 9.42 -21.80 -3.30
N HIS A 519 9.36 -23.12 -3.44
CA HIS A 519 8.35 -23.94 -2.76
C HIS A 519 8.55 -24.03 -1.24
N ILE A 520 9.80 -24.02 -0.74
CA ILE A 520 10.09 -23.84 0.69
C ILE A 520 9.55 -22.47 1.15
N GLY A 521 9.79 -21.42 0.36
CA GLY A 521 9.26 -20.09 0.62
C GLY A 521 7.74 -20.08 0.74
N VAL A 522 7.02 -20.73 -0.18
CA VAL A 522 5.54 -20.87 -0.12
C VAL A 522 5.11 -21.61 1.15
N ALA A 523 5.80 -22.70 1.53
CA ALA A 523 5.47 -23.45 2.75
C ALA A 523 5.63 -22.60 4.01
N LEU A 524 6.74 -21.83 4.11
CA LEU A 524 6.96 -20.90 5.22
C LEU A 524 5.96 -19.74 5.20
N MET A 525 5.63 -19.21 4.02
CA MET A 525 4.64 -18.15 3.87
C MET A 525 3.27 -18.60 4.43
N LEU A 526 2.82 -19.81 4.08
CA LEU A 526 1.56 -20.38 4.60
C LEU A 526 1.63 -20.69 6.10
N LEU A 527 2.76 -21.18 6.62
CA LEU A 527 2.95 -21.37 8.07
C LEU A 527 2.94 -20.04 8.82
N GLY A 528 3.58 -19.01 8.25
CA GLY A 528 3.58 -17.66 8.77
C GLY A 528 2.17 -17.10 8.81
N ILE A 529 1.40 -17.20 7.72
CA ILE A 529 -0.01 -16.77 7.68
C ILE A 529 -0.85 -17.50 8.73
N LEU A 530 -0.69 -18.83 8.83
CA LEU A 530 -1.38 -19.63 9.84
C LEU A 530 -1.09 -19.12 11.25
N ALA A 531 0.18 -18.85 11.57
CA ALA A 531 0.56 -18.35 12.88
C ALA A 531 0.05 -16.91 13.10
N SER A 532 0.43 -15.97 12.24
CA SER A 532 0.21 -14.54 12.47
C SER A 532 -1.24 -14.12 12.34
N ALA A 533 -2.00 -14.68 11.40
CA ALA A 533 -3.41 -14.33 11.21
C ALA A 533 -4.37 -15.33 11.88
N GLY A 534 -4.05 -16.63 11.86
CA GLY A 534 -4.91 -17.66 12.48
C GLY A 534 -4.87 -17.66 14.02
N TYR A 535 -3.76 -17.18 14.61
CA TYR A 535 -3.56 -17.14 16.06
C TYR A 535 -3.19 -15.75 16.59
N SER A 536 -3.50 -14.69 15.85
CA SER A 536 -3.44 -13.32 16.39
C SER A 536 -4.33 -13.21 17.62
N LYS A 537 -3.86 -12.51 18.65
CA LYS A 537 -4.63 -12.34 19.90
C LYS A 537 -4.76 -10.86 20.23
N VAL A 538 -5.97 -10.41 20.45
CA VAL A 538 -6.21 -9.11 21.08
C VAL A 538 -5.81 -9.21 22.55
N ILE A 539 -4.93 -8.31 22.99
CA ILE A 539 -4.49 -8.23 24.39
C ILE A 539 -5.05 -7.01 25.13
N SER A 540 -5.65 -6.07 24.40
CA SER A 540 -6.34 -4.87 24.91
C SER A 540 -7.78 -5.14 25.36
N LEU A 541 -8.05 -6.27 26.02
CA LEU A 541 -9.41 -6.61 26.44
C LEU A 541 -9.94 -5.66 27.50
N ASN A 542 -11.17 -5.20 27.33
CA ASN A 542 -11.89 -4.42 28.33
C ASN A 542 -12.39 -5.33 29.46
N ASN A 543 -11.63 -5.36 30.55
CA ASN A 543 -11.97 -6.13 31.75
C ASN A 543 -12.72 -5.28 32.81
N THR A 544 -13.12 -4.05 32.48
CA THR A 544 -13.79 -3.15 33.44
C THR A 544 -15.25 -3.51 33.68
N GLY A 545 -15.87 -4.26 32.76
CA GLY A 545 -17.30 -4.60 32.78
C GLY A 545 -18.22 -3.47 32.31
N PHE A 546 -17.67 -2.28 32.00
CA PHE A 546 -18.45 -1.15 31.51
C PHE A 546 -18.37 -1.04 29.98
N VAL A 547 -19.50 -0.68 29.37
CA VAL A 547 -19.60 -0.30 27.96
C VAL A 547 -19.12 1.14 27.84
N TYR A 548 -18.13 1.40 26.98
CA TYR A 548 -17.61 2.75 26.77
C TYR A 548 -18.63 3.62 26.04
N ASN A 549 -19.26 3.09 25.00
CA ASN A 549 -20.34 3.77 24.28
C ASN A 549 -21.33 2.74 23.72
N LYS A 550 -22.63 2.97 23.96
CA LYS A 550 -23.70 2.09 23.50
C LYS A 550 -23.85 2.05 21.98
N ASN A 551 -23.37 3.08 21.29
CA ASN A 551 -23.39 3.16 19.83
C ASN A 551 -22.18 2.44 19.20
N PHE A 552 -21.16 2.10 19.98
CA PHE A 552 -20.01 1.37 19.44
C PHE A 552 -20.35 -0.11 19.24
N PRO A 553 -19.78 -0.76 18.21
CA PRO A 553 -19.86 -2.20 18.05
C PRO A 553 -19.39 -2.94 19.30
N ASP A 554 -19.96 -4.12 19.54
CA ASP A 554 -19.58 -5.00 20.65
C ASP A 554 -18.08 -5.25 20.72
N GLU A 555 -17.46 -5.49 19.56
CA GLU A 555 -16.01 -5.69 19.43
C GLU A 555 -15.25 -4.46 19.95
N MET A 556 -15.67 -3.25 19.56
CA MET A 556 -15.03 -2.02 20.00
C MET A 556 -15.12 -1.84 21.52
N ASN A 557 -16.25 -2.19 22.12
CA ASN A 557 -16.42 -2.12 23.57
C ASN A 557 -15.65 -3.21 24.33
N LYS A 558 -15.42 -4.40 23.74
CA LYS A 558 -14.82 -5.57 24.40
C LYS A 558 -13.31 -5.70 24.17
N GLU A 559 -12.84 -5.33 22.99
CA GLU A 559 -11.48 -5.59 22.50
C GLU A 559 -10.54 -4.39 22.59
N ASN A 560 -11.01 -3.28 23.16
CA ASN A 560 -10.24 -2.05 23.26
C ASN A 560 -10.06 -1.60 24.71
N LEU A 561 -8.99 -0.84 24.92
CA LEU A 561 -8.64 -0.28 26.21
C LEU A 561 -8.81 1.23 26.19
N LEU A 562 -9.64 1.75 27.10
CA LEU A 562 -9.74 3.17 27.38
C LEU A 562 -8.54 3.60 28.23
N LEU A 563 -7.80 4.58 27.73
CA LEU A 563 -6.66 5.19 28.41
C LEU A 563 -6.97 6.66 28.67
N PHE A 564 -7.00 7.04 29.94
CA PHE A 564 -6.98 8.45 30.33
C PHE A 564 -5.55 8.93 30.42
N ARG A 565 -5.35 10.19 30.07
CA ARG A 565 -4.02 10.79 30.04
C ARG A 565 -3.35 10.77 31.41
N HIS A 566 -2.09 10.34 31.44
CA HIS A 566 -1.26 10.14 32.65
C HIS A 566 -1.84 9.17 33.71
N LYS A 567 -2.89 8.42 33.39
CA LYS A 567 -3.45 7.38 34.26
C LYS A 567 -2.98 6.00 33.76
N PRO A 568 -2.13 5.29 34.53
CA PRO A 568 -1.70 3.95 34.16
C PRO A 568 -2.87 2.98 34.17
N GLN A 569 -2.96 2.16 33.12
CA GLN A 569 -3.99 1.13 32.97
C GLN A 569 -3.33 -0.21 32.72
N LYS A 570 -3.79 -1.26 33.43
CA LYS A 570 -3.27 -2.61 33.25
C LYS A 570 -3.84 -3.25 31.98
N MET A 571 -2.98 -3.85 31.17
CA MET A 571 -3.32 -4.58 29.94
C MET A 571 -2.48 -5.85 29.85
N LYS A 572 -3.07 -7.01 30.21
CA LYS A 572 -2.34 -8.30 30.27
C LYS A 572 -1.02 -8.12 31.07
N ASP A 573 0.13 -8.39 30.47
CA ASP A 573 1.47 -8.33 31.08
C ASP A 573 2.08 -6.92 31.06
N TYR A 574 1.32 -5.91 30.64
CA TYR A 574 1.76 -4.53 30.46
C TYR A 574 0.95 -3.57 31.32
N THR A 575 1.60 -2.49 31.75
CA THR A 575 0.94 -1.29 32.27
C THR A 575 1.15 -0.18 31.25
N LEU A 576 0.06 0.36 30.71
CA LEU A 576 0.09 1.38 29.67
C LEU A 576 -0.18 2.75 30.28
N THR A 577 0.52 3.77 29.81
CA THR A 577 0.25 5.17 30.16
C THR A 577 0.23 6.03 28.90
N TYR A 578 -0.91 6.64 28.60
CA TYR A 578 -1.02 7.63 27.54
C TYR A 578 -0.43 8.97 28.01
N LYS A 579 0.64 9.45 27.35
CA LYS A 579 1.40 10.64 27.77
C LYS A 579 0.95 11.93 27.07
N GLY A 580 0.19 11.82 25.97
CA GLY A 580 -0.31 12.96 25.20
C GLY A 580 0.00 12.84 23.70
N THR A 581 -0.44 13.83 22.94
CA THR A 581 -0.22 13.90 21.49
C THR A 581 1.13 14.52 21.15
N ARG A 582 1.65 14.13 19.99
CA ARG A 582 2.95 14.52 19.47
C ARG A 582 2.85 14.90 18.00
N MET A 583 3.70 15.84 17.60
CA MET A 583 3.87 16.25 16.21
C MET A 583 5.28 15.94 15.72
N GLU A 584 5.40 15.71 14.43
CA GLU A 584 6.68 15.57 13.74
C GLU A 584 7.10 16.89 13.09
N SER A 585 8.41 17.13 13.02
CA SER A 585 9.01 18.26 12.33
C SER A 585 10.25 17.80 11.56
N LYS A 586 10.47 18.34 10.37
CA LYS A 586 11.72 18.14 9.62
C LYS A 586 12.94 18.76 10.32
N GLU A 587 12.70 19.80 11.13
CA GLU A 587 13.73 20.64 11.72
C GLU A 587 14.14 20.17 13.13
N PHE A 588 13.37 19.24 13.71
CA PHE A 588 13.64 18.64 15.01
C PHE A 588 13.77 17.11 14.91
N PRO A 589 14.82 16.48 15.49
CA PRO A 589 15.17 15.08 15.23
C PRO A 589 14.26 14.04 15.91
N THR A 590 13.24 14.46 16.63
CA THR A 590 12.29 13.57 17.32
C THR A 590 10.91 14.20 17.39
N TYR A 591 9.97 13.52 18.03
CA TYR A 591 8.60 14.02 18.21
C TYR A 591 8.55 15.18 19.21
N ILE A 592 7.68 16.16 18.94
CA ILE A 592 7.48 17.35 19.75
C ILE A 592 6.15 17.23 20.49
N ASP A 593 6.12 17.58 21.78
CA ASP A 593 4.88 17.66 22.55
C ASP A 593 3.96 18.74 21.95
N GLN A 594 2.76 18.36 21.53
CA GLN A 594 1.81 19.32 20.95
C GLN A 594 1.43 20.43 21.93
N GLU A 595 1.50 20.18 23.25
CA GLU A 595 1.18 21.19 24.27
C GLU A 595 2.12 22.39 24.26
N VAL A 596 3.36 22.17 23.82
CA VAL A 596 4.37 23.22 23.80
C VAL A 596 4.29 24.04 22.53
N LEU A 597 3.47 23.63 21.56
CA LEU A 597 3.27 24.31 20.30
C LEU A 597 2.06 25.26 20.37
N ARG A 598 2.16 26.38 19.65
CA ARG A 598 1.09 27.36 19.47
C ARG A 598 0.87 27.60 17.99
N ALA A 599 -0.40 27.54 17.58
CA ALA A 599 -0.79 27.77 16.19
C ALA A 599 -0.42 29.17 15.73
N THR A 600 0.03 29.28 14.48
CA THR A 600 0.22 30.56 13.81
C THR A 600 -0.85 30.74 12.73
N ALA A 601 -0.84 31.88 12.03
CA ALA A 601 -1.68 32.08 10.86
C ALA A 601 -1.32 31.12 9.70
N GLU A 602 -0.11 30.56 9.71
CA GLU A 602 0.33 29.53 8.77
C GLU A 602 0.13 28.14 9.38
N PRO A 603 -0.68 27.25 8.76
CA PRO A 603 -1.10 25.99 9.38
C PRO A 603 0.05 25.00 9.62
N HIS A 604 1.15 25.10 8.86
CA HIS A 604 2.33 24.22 8.98
C HIS A 604 3.48 24.85 9.77
N ARG A 605 3.26 26.02 10.38
CA ARG A 605 4.25 26.67 11.24
C ARG A 605 3.66 26.91 12.62
N MET A 606 4.41 26.50 13.64
CA MET A 606 4.00 26.62 15.04
C MET A 606 5.09 27.33 15.82
N ILE A 607 4.69 28.07 16.86
CA ILE A 607 5.62 28.70 17.81
C ILE A 607 5.81 27.77 19.01
N THR A 608 7.05 27.54 19.42
CA THR A 608 7.34 26.79 20.65
C THR A 608 7.27 27.69 21.88
N SER A 609 6.61 27.21 22.93
CA SER A 609 6.46 27.91 24.23
C SER A 609 7.58 27.59 25.22
N GLN A 610 8.52 26.71 24.86
CA GLN A 610 9.70 26.36 25.64
C GLN A 610 10.89 26.00 24.72
N ASP A 611 12.07 25.82 25.30
CA ASP A 611 13.25 25.37 24.57
C ASP A 611 13.11 23.90 24.15
N LEU A 612 13.39 23.61 22.87
CA LEU A 612 13.40 22.25 22.33
C LEU A 612 14.83 21.73 22.30
N VAL A 613 15.13 20.81 23.22
CA VAL A 613 16.47 20.23 23.40
C VAL A 613 16.45 18.74 23.09
N TYR A 614 17.39 18.27 22.27
CA TYR A 614 17.57 16.84 22.00
C TYR A 614 19.05 16.46 22.15
N LYS A 615 19.32 15.41 22.94
CA LYS A 615 20.69 14.92 23.25
C LYS A 615 21.66 16.04 23.68
N GLY A 616 21.17 16.98 24.49
CA GLY A 616 21.96 18.10 25.01
C GLY A 616 22.17 19.28 24.04
N LYS A 617 21.61 19.22 22.81
CA LYS A 617 21.63 20.33 21.85
C LYS A 617 20.27 21.02 21.81
N THR A 618 20.25 22.33 22.02
CA THR A 618 19.05 23.17 21.78
C THR A 618 18.89 23.40 20.28
N TYR A 619 17.75 23.02 19.73
CA TYR A 619 17.38 23.24 18.32
C TYR A 619 16.56 24.51 18.15
N PHE A 620 15.65 24.77 19.10
CA PHE A 620 14.78 25.93 19.13
C PHE A 620 14.72 26.48 20.54
N THR A 621 14.67 27.80 20.66
CA THR A 621 14.44 28.52 21.91
C THR A 621 12.97 28.90 22.03
N LYS A 622 12.51 29.15 23.26
CA LYS A 622 11.16 29.63 23.52
C LYS A 622 10.83 30.87 22.66
N GLY A 623 9.73 30.80 21.93
CA GLY A 623 9.25 31.84 21.03
C GLY A 623 9.66 31.63 19.56
N ASP A 624 10.56 30.70 19.27
CA ASP A 624 10.94 30.39 17.90
C ASP A 624 9.79 29.69 17.15
N THR A 625 9.74 29.95 15.85
CA THR A 625 8.82 29.30 14.92
C THR A 625 9.51 28.13 14.23
N LEU A 626 8.82 27.00 14.12
CA LEU A 626 9.30 25.81 13.44
C LEU A 626 8.23 25.23 12.51
N GLN A 627 8.68 24.53 11.47
CA GLN A 627 7.80 23.79 10.58
C GLN A 627 7.31 22.50 11.24
N VAL A 628 6.02 22.17 11.12
CA VAL A 628 5.44 20.91 11.60
C VAL A 628 4.60 20.24 10.51
N PHE A 629 4.51 18.91 10.57
CA PHE A 629 3.60 18.12 9.74
C PHE A 629 2.29 17.91 10.51
N ASN A 630 1.36 18.84 10.33
CA ASN A 630 0.09 18.89 11.06
C ASN A 630 -0.94 17.84 10.58
N GLU A 631 -0.65 17.16 9.47
CA GLU A 631 -1.49 16.12 8.90
C GLU A 631 -1.48 14.85 9.76
N ASN A 632 -0.42 14.67 10.55
CA ASN A 632 -0.19 13.52 11.40
C ASN A 632 -0.20 13.91 12.88
N THR A 633 -1.11 13.30 13.64
CA THR A 633 -1.04 13.34 15.11
C THR A 633 -0.59 11.99 15.62
N TYR A 634 0.52 11.98 16.36
CA TYR A 634 1.07 10.78 16.98
C TYR A 634 0.66 10.73 18.45
N TYR A 635 0.32 9.55 18.96
CA TYR A 635 -0.13 9.38 20.35
C TYR A 635 0.98 8.67 21.13
N GLU A 636 1.59 9.32 22.11
CA GLU A 636 2.66 8.70 22.89
C GLU A 636 2.09 7.75 23.96
N ILE A 637 2.40 6.47 23.83
CA ILE A 637 1.91 5.42 24.72
C ILE A 637 3.09 4.65 25.29
N GLU A 638 3.32 4.84 26.58
CA GLU A 638 4.36 4.15 27.33
C GLU A 638 3.86 2.75 27.75
N TYR A 639 4.64 1.73 27.41
CA TYR A 639 4.42 0.34 27.81
C TYR A 639 5.45 -0.04 28.86
N LYS A 640 4.99 -0.40 30.05
CA LYS A 640 5.82 -0.99 31.11
C LYS A 640 5.46 -2.45 31.29
N LYS A 641 6.39 -3.36 30.98
CA LYS A 641 6.24 -4.79 31.27
C LYS A 641 6.35 -5.07 32.76
N ASP A 642 5.75 -6.18 33.20
CA ASP A 642 5.84 -6.62 34.60
C ASP A 642 7.26 -6.96 35.06
N ASP A 643 8.17 -7.28 34.12
CA ASP A 643 9.60 -7.49 34.38
C ASP A 643 10.40 -6.17 34.53
N GLY A 644 9.73 -5.02 34.37
CA GLY A 644 10.32 -3.69 34.49
C GLY A 644 10.83 -3.07 33.19
N GLN A 645 10.83 -3.79 32.06
CA GLN A 645 11.20 -3.19 30.77
C GLN A 645 10.18 -2.13 30.34
N VAL A 646 10.68 -1.00 29.83
CA VAL A 646 9.85 0.10 29.32
C VAL A 646 10.18 0.37 27.86
N PHE A 647 9.14 0.53 27.04
CA PHE A 647 9.25 1.01 25.66
C PHE A 647 8.04 1.89 25.34
N THR A 648 8.14 2.72 24.30
CA THR A 648 7.08 3.65 23.92
C THR A 648 6.70 3.43 22.48
N LEU A 649 5.40 3.46 22.20
CA LEU A 649 4.84 3.42 20.86
C LEU A 649 4.13 4.74 20.53
N TYR A 650 4.12 5.08 19.25
CA TYR A 650 3.57 6.31 18.69
C TYR A 650 2.57 5.98 17.56
N PRO A 651 1.46 5.27 17.82
CA PRO A 651 0.42 5.10 16.82
C PRO A 651 -0.06 6.45 16.30
N ARG A 652 -0.36 6.48 15.00
CA ARG A 652 -0.62 7.72 14.25
C ARG A 652 -2.10 7.79 13.88
N VAL A 653 -2.68 8.99 13.97
CA VAL A 653 -4.03 9.28 13.48
C VAL A 653 -3.97 10.47 12.53
N GLN A 654 -4.72 10.35 11.44
CA GLN A 654 -4.88 11.36 10.41
C GLN A 654 -6.39 11.63 10.25
N ILE A 655 -6.76 12.89 10.09
CA ILE A 655 -8.13 13.28 9.77
C ILE A 655 -8.19 13.56 8.28
N ASN A 656 -8.91 12.73 7.54
CA ASN A 656 -9.08 12.87 6.10
C ASN A 656 -10.52 13.32 5.77
N PRO A 657 -10.74 14.40 5.01
CA PRO A 657 -12.08 14.89 4.69
C PRO A 657 -12.98 13.87 3.93
N GLN A 658 -12.38 12.95 3.17
CA GLN A 658 -13.10 11.96 2.37
C GLN A 658 -13.28 10.63 3.12
N MET A 659 -12.26 10.20 3.88
CA MET A 659 -12.25 8.89 4.56
C MET A 659 -12.53 8.96 6.06
N GLY A 660 -12.70 10.16 6.62
CA GLY A 660 -12.84 10.38 8.06
C GLY A 660 -11.51 10.15 8.80
N THR A 661 -11.61 9.69 10.03
CA THR A 661 -10.45 9.39 10.88
C THR A 661 -9.76 8.11 10.41
N VAL A 662 -8.53 8.24 9.89
CA VAL A 662 -7.71 7.12 9.47
C VAL A 662 -6.58 6.94 10.46
N VAL A 663 -6.41 5.70 10.93
CA VAL A 663 -5.45 5.39 11.99
C VAL A 663 -4.40 4.43 11.42
N SER A 664 -3.17 4.60 11.85
CA SER A 664 -2.03 3.75 11.50
C SER A 664 -1.42 3.22 12.79
N PRO A 665 -1.00 1.95 12.79
CA PRO A 665 -0.38 1.36 13.97
C PRO A 665 1.03 1.91 14.23
N ASP A 666 1.52 1.64 15.43
CA ASP A 666 2.95 1.49 15.68
C ASP A 666 3.22 0.07 16.21
N ILE A 667 4.38 -0.49 15.84
CA ILE A 667 4.65 -1.93 15.96
C ILE A 667 5.94 -2.15 16.75
N SER A 668 5.82 -2.75 17.93
CA SER A 668 6.98 -3.28 18.64
C SER A 668 7.29 -4.68 18.14
N ARG A 669 8.40 -4.83 17.41
CA ARG A 669 8.78 -6.08 16.75
C ARG A 669 9.61 -6.98 17.66
N TYR A 670 9.27 -8.27 17.72
CA TYR A 670 10.06 -9.27 18.43
C TYR A 670 10.24 -10.54 17.61
N TRP A 671 11.16 -11.39 18.01
CA TRP A 671 11.40 -12.63 17.27
C TRP A 671 10.20 -13.60 17.33
N ARG A 672 9.49 -13.68 18.47
CA ARG A 672 8.36 -14.59 18.70
C ARG A 672 7.02 -14.04 18.23
N ALA A 673 6.79 -12.74 18.41
CA ALA A 673 5.52 -12.11 18.11
C ALA A 673 5.71 -10.61 17.97
N ASP A 674 4.98 -9.97 17.06
CA ASP A 674 4.95 -8.53 16.97
C ASP A 674 3.76 -8.00 17.76
N LEU A 675 3.97 -6.90 18.49
CA LEU A 675 2.92 -6.18 19.19
C LEU A 675 2.47 -5.01 18.34
N TYR A 676 1.27 -5.13 17.79
CA TYR A 676 0.64 -4.19 16.90
C TYR A 676 -0.32 -3.31 17.68
N THR A 677 -0.10 -2.00 17.71
CA THR A 677 -0.88 -1.05 18.52
C THR A 677 -1.43 0.06 17.66
N HIS A 678 -2.73 0.34 17.72
CA HIS A 678 -3.33 1.51 17.08
C HIS A 678 -4.41 2.15 17.95
N VAL A 679 -4.62 3.45 17.75
CA VAL A 679 -5.72 4.20 18.37
C VAL A 679 -6.96 3.96 17.52
N THR A 680 -8.02 3.41 18.10
CA THR A 680 -9.28 3.15 17.38
C THR A 680 -10.27 4.28 17.50
N ASN A 681 -10.18 5.07 18.57
CA ASN A 681 -11.01 6.24 18.73
C ASN A 681 -10.33 7.34 19.53
N ILE A 682 -10.66 8.57 19.18
CA ILE A 682 -10.20 9.79 19.81
C ILE A 682 -11.42 10.66 20.13
N PRO A 683 -11.31 11.58 21.10
CA PRO A 683 -12.32 12.60 21.33
C PRO A 683 -12.52 13.41 20.05
N ASP A 684 -13.76 13.79 19.77
CA ASP A 684 -14.06 14.68 18.64
C ASP A 684 -13.33 16.02 18.87
N PRO A 685 -12.41 16.42 17.99
CA PRO A 685 -11.69 17.69 18.14
C PRO A 685 -12.60 18.91 18.07
N GLU A 686 -13.77 18.80 17.43
CA GLU A 686 -14.72 19.90 17.22
C GLU A 686 -15.81 19.99 18.31
N GLU A 687 -15.97 18.95 19.14
CA GLU A 687 -16.98 18.95 20.20
C GLU A 687 -16.59 19.90 21.34
N GLU A 688 -17.46 20.88 21.62
CA GLU A 688 -17.27 21.76 22.77
C GLU A 688 -17.31 20.98 24.08
N LYS A 689 -16.18 21.01 24.82
CA LYS A 689 -16.10 20.37 26.13
C LYS A 689 -17.07 21.03 27.11
N LYS A 690 -17.96 20.22 27.69
CA LYS A 690 -18.86 20.65 28.76
C LYS A 690 -18.10 20.74 30.07
N TRP A 691 -18.10 21.93 30.66
CA TRP A 691 -17.45 22.21 31.94
C TRP A 691 -18.44 22.09 33.09
N SER A 692 -17.96 21.64 34.25
CA SER A 692 -18.74 21.66 35.48
C SER A 692 -19.09 23.08 35.90
N GLU A 693 -20.11 23.20 36.74
CA GLU A 693 -20.34 24.43 37.49
C GLU A 693 -19.06 24.82 38.25
N PRO A 694 -18.67 26.11 38.25
CA PRO A 694 -17.43 26.54 38.89
C PRO A 694 -17.50 26.41 40.42
N GLU A 695 -16.62 25.61 40.99
CA GLU A 695 -16.42 25.51 42.43
C GLU A 695 -15.53 26.67 42.90
N LYS A 696 -15.92 27.34 43.99
CA LYS A 696 -15.20 28.51 44.50
C LYS A 696 -14.29 28.13 45.65
N TYR A 697 -13.02 28.53 45.56
CA TYR A 697 -12.00 28.36 46.58
C TYR A 697 -11.57 29.71 47.12
N ASN A 698 -11.58 29.88 48.44
CA ASN A 698 -11.09 31.08 49.10
C ASN A 698 -9.70 30.78 49.67
N LEU A 699 -8.66 31.30 49.02
CA LEU A 699 -7.27 30.88 49.22
C LEU A 699 -6.36 32.06 49.58
N VAL A 700 -5.33 31.78 50.36
CA VAL A 700 -4.16 32.66 50.57
C VAL A 700 -2.93 32.05 49.90
N VAL A 701 -1.93 32.88 49.60
CA VAL A 701 -0.68 32.41 48.98
C VAL A 701 -0.03 31.33 49.86
N GLY A 702 0.29 30.19 49.27
CA GLY A 702 0.80 28.99 49.93
C GLY A 702 -0.26 27.90 50.17
N ASP A 703 -1.56 28.22 50.03
CA ASP A 703 -2.63 27.25 50.24
C ASP A 703 -2.63 26.14 49.18
N THR A 704 -3.10 24.97 49.60
CA THR A 704 -3.29 23.79 48.76
C THR A 704 -4.77 23.47 48.65
N PHE A 705 -5.24 23.16 47.45
CA PHE A 705 -6.62 22.76 47.18
C PHE A 705 -6.66 21.59 46.19
N ILE A 706 -7.78 20.87 46.18
CA ILE A 706 -7.99 19.74 45.26
C ILE A 706 -8.88 20.22 44.13
N VAL A 707 -8.45 19.96 42.90
CA VAL A 707 -9.23 20.25 41.69
C VAL A 707 -9.15 19.05 40.75
N ASN A 708 -10.31 18.53 40.36
CA ASN A 708 -10.44 17.22 39.71
C ASN A 708 -9.79 16.12 40.58
N ASP A 709 -8.81 15.38 40.07
CA ASP A 709 -8.05 14.36 40.82
C ASP A 709 -6.66 14.85 41.29
N TYR A 710 -6.39 16.16 41.20
CA TYR A 710 -5.04 16.71 41.39
C TYR A 710 -4.95 17.64 42.59
N ILE A 711 -3.76 17.65 43.19
CA ILE A 711 -3.39 18.62 44.22
C ILE A 711 -2.86 19.87 43.51
N ALA A 712 -3.47 21.02 43.79
CA ALA A 712 -3.05 22.32 43.28
C ALA A 712 -2.55 23.20 44.44
N ILE A 713 -1.45 23.90 44.20
CA ILE A 713 -0.79 24.79 45.15
C ILE A 713 -0.82 26.21 44.59
N PHE A 714 -1.32 27.16 45.37
CA PHE A 714 -1.28 28.57 45.02
C PHE A 714 0.07 29.18 45.42
N ASP A 715 1.04 29.19 44.50
CA ASP A 715 2.43 29.51 44.81
C ASP A 715 2.67 31.01 45.06
N ASN A 716 2.15 31.89 44.20
CA ASN A 716 2.29 33.35 44.33
C ASN A 716 1.37 34.14 43.38
N VAL A 717 1.36 35.46 43.55
CA VAL A 717 0.82 36.43 42.59
C VAL A 717 1.90 37.39 42.12
N TYR A 718 1.78 37.87 40.89
CA TYR A 718 2.65 38.91 40.34
C TYR A 718 1.87 39.84 39.41
N GLN A 719 2.34 41.08 39.31
CA GLN A 719 1.77 42.08 38.43
C GLN A 719 2.32 41.91 37.01
N GLY A 720 1.42 41.90 36.02
CA GLY A 720 1.74 41.89 34.60
C GLY A 720 1.94 43.27 34.01
N GLU A 721 2.38 43.32 32.75
CA GLU A 721 2.48 44.57 31.99
C GLU A 721 1.10 45.17 31.72
N ARG A 722 1.05 46.51 31.64
CA ARG A 722 -0.16 47.24 31.27
C ARG A 722 -0.51 46.92 29.82
N THR A 723 -1.77 46.59 29.56
CA THR A 723 -2.25 46.30 28.20
C THR A 723 -3.11 47.44 27.69
N GLN A 724 -3.45 47.44 26.40
CA GLN A 724 -4.37 48.44 25.83
C GLN A 724 -5.75 48.43 26.52
N ASN A 725 -6.13 47.30 27.13
CA ASN A 725 -7.46 47.08 27.69
C ASN A 725 -7.49 47.06 29.23
N ALA A 726 -6.34 47.14 29.91
CA ALA A 726 -6.26 47.08 31.38
C ALA A 726 -5.13 47.92 31.95
N ASP A 727 -5.43 48.69 32.99
CA ASP A 727 -4.49 49.54 33.73
C ASP A 727 -3.59 48.74 34.67
N ALA A 728 -4.09 47.62 35.20
CA ALA A 728 -3.31 46.66 35.96
C ALA A 728 -3.75 45.23 35.62
N VAL A 729 -2.79 44.31 35.52
CA VAL A 729 -3.04 42.87 35.34
C VAL A 729 -2.41 42.13 36.51
N VAL A 730 -3.19 41.31 37.19
CA VAL A 730 -2.68 40.43 38.26
C VAL A 730 -2.72 38.99 37.77
N TYR A 731 -1.57 38.32 37.77
CA TYR A 731 -1.47 36.89 37.51
C TYR A 731 -1.33 36.13 38.82
N ALA A 732 -1.98 34.99 38.92
CA ALA A 732 -1.72 34.00 39.97
C ALA A 732 -0.96 32.81 39.37
N ASN A 733 0.11 32.36 40.00
CA ASN A 733 0.76 31.09 39.65
C ASN A 733 0.16 29.97 40.49
N ILE A 734 -0.51 29.04 39.83
CA ILE A 734 -1.08 27.85 40.46
C ILE A 734 -0.35 26.64 39.90
N ARG A 735 0.34 25.90 40.75
CA ARG A 735 1.06 24.69 40.36
C ARG A 735 0.22 23.47 40.68
N ILE A 736 -0.09 22.70 39.65
CA ILE A 736 -0.83 21.44 39.74
C ILE A 736 0.20 20.32 39.76
N LEU A 737 0.23 19.56 40.85
CA LEU A 737 1.13 18.42 41.02
C LEU A 737 0.65 17.27 40.14
N GLY A 738 1.34 17.07 39.01
CA GLY A 738 1.10 15.95 38.12
C GLY A 738 1.95 14.74 38.51
N ARG A 739 1.62 13.58 37.94
CA ARG A 739 2.33 12.34 38.25
C ARG A 739 3.75 12.28 37.65
N ASP A 740 3.89 12.80 36.43
CA ASP A 740 5.15 12.78 35.66
C ASP A 740 5.84 14.14 35.64
N LYS A 741 5.05 15.22 35.56
CA LYS A 741 5.50 16.62 35.54
C LYS A 741 4.50 17.50 36.29
N ASP A 742 4.99 18.55 36.93
CA ASP A 742 4.14 19.62 37.47
C ASP A 742 3.63 20.49 36.31
N TYR A 743 2.39 20.95 36.42
CA TYR A 743 1.78 21.89 35.49
C TYR A 743 1.59 23.23 36.17
N THR A 744 1.64 24.34 35.42
CA THR A 744 1.38 25.67 35.97
C THR A 744 0.24 26.33 35.22
N LEU A 745 -0.80 26.74 35.97
CA LEU A 745 -1.86 27.62 35.50
C LEU A 745 -1.58 29.05 35.94
N LYS A 746 -1.86 30.00 35.04
CA LYS A 746 -1.63 31.44 35.17
C LYS A 746 -2.90 32.24 34.86
N PRO A 747 -4.00 32.07 35.61
CA PRO A 747 -5.19 32.91 35.42
C PRO A 747 -4.84 34.37 35.65
N ALA A 748 -5.50 35.26 34.91
CA ALA A 748 -5.26 36.69 34.96
C ALA A 748 -6.53 37.46 35.38
N TYR A 749 -6.32 38.49 36.19
CA TYR A 749 -7.34 39.41 36.66
C TYR A 749 -6.98 40.81 36.16
N LEU A 750 -7.75 41.31 35.20
CA LEU A 750 -7.49 42.57 34.50
C LEU A 750 -8.37 43.67 35.09
N ILE A 751 -7.75 44.75 35.54
CA ILE A 751 -8.42 45.89 36.17
C ILE A 751 -8.33 47.09 35.22
N ASN A 752 -9.48 47.63 34.83
CA ASN A 752 -9.60 48.87 34.09
C ASN A 752 -10.15 49.96 35.00
N LEU A 753 -9.28 50.87 35.41
CA LEU A 753 -9.59 51.97 36.34
C LEU A 753 -10.44 53.06 35.66
N GLN A 754 -10.32 53.21 34.34
CA GLN A 754 -11.06 54.24 33.59
C GLN A 754 -12.54 53.88 33.42
N GLN A 755 -12.86 52.59 33.29
CA GLN A 755 -14.22 52.09 33.09
C GLN A 755 -14.81 51.44 34.35
N SER A 756 -14.09 51.45 35.47
CA SER A 756 -14.46 50.71 36.70
C SER A 756 -14.85 49.25 36.41
N ALA A 757 -14.14 48.63 35.47
CA ALA A 757 -14.47 47.32 34.94
C ALA A 757 -13.34 46.33 35.24
N VAL A 758 -13.73 45.09 35.52
CA VAL A 758 -12.80 43.99 35.74
C VAL A 758 -13.09 42.91 34.71
N GLN A 759 -12.04 42.43 34.04
CA GLN A 759 -12.12 41.28 33.17
C GLN A 759 -11.36 40.10 33.79
N LYS A 760 -12.01 38.94 33.83
CA LYS A 760 -11.46 37.69 34.35
C LYS A 760 -11.01 36.85 33.18
N GLN A 761 -9.72 36.55 33.11
CA GLN A 761 -9.18 35.68 32.08
C GLN A 761 -8.82 34.34 32.73
N PRO A 762 -9.65 33.29 32.54
CA PRO A 762 -9.32 31.97 33.04
C PRO A 762 -8.09 31.42 32.33
N ASP A 763 -7.32 30.59 33.02
CA ASP A 763 -6.34 29.71 32.38
C ASP A 763 -6.86 28.26 32.40
N THR A 764 -6.67 27.56 31.29
CA THR A 764 -7.25 26.23 31.06
C THR A 764 -6.16 25.24 30.67
N ASN A 765 -6.03 24.18 31.46
CA ASN A 765 -5.27 23.00 31.08
C ASN A 765 -6.24 21.94 30.55
N VAL A 766 -6.35 21.87 29.22
CA VAL A 766 -7.26 20.96 28.51
C VAL A 766 -6.91 19.48 28.75
N ALA A 767 -5.63 19.17 29.01
CA ALA A 767 -5.14 17.82 29.23
C ALA A 767 -5.63 17.24 30.56
N LEU A 768 -5.55 18.04 31.63
CA LEU A 768 -6.01 17.66 32.96
C LEU A 768 -7.51 17.88 33.14
N GLY A 769 -8.17 18.54 32.17
CA GLY A 769 -9.57 18.93 32.24
C GLY A 769 -9.83 19.94 33.35
N ILE A 770 -8.92 20.91 33.53
CA ILE A 770 -8.98 21.91 34.61
C ILE A 770 -9.00 23.32 34.01
N ARG A 771 -9.92 24.14 34.47
CA ARG A 771 -9.99 25.58 34.19
C ARG A 771 -10.04 26.33 35.51
N VAL A 772 -9.17 27.30 35.70
CA VAL A 772 -9.15 28.14 36.90
C VAL A 772 -9.24 29.62 36.49
N ALA A 773 -10.02 30.40 37.22
CA ALA A 773 -10.09 31.86 37.09
C ALA A 773 -9.98 32.53 38.46
N ILE A 774 -9.50 33.77 38.47
CA ILE A 774 -9.59 34.64 39.65
C ILE A 774 -10.96 35.33 39.60
N GLU A 775 -11.82 35.06 40.58
CA GLU A 775 -13.15 35.67 40.68
C GLU A 775 -13.10 37.02 41.39
N GLU A 776 -12.35 37.09 42.47
CA GLU A 776 -12.28 38.26 43.33
C GLU A 776 -10.94 38.29 44.07
N ILE A 777 -10.38 39.49 44.21
CA ILE A 777 -9.19 39.75 45.04
C ILE A 777 -9.64 40.62 46.21
N LYS A 778 -9.54 40.08 47.43
CA LYS A 778 -9.85 40.81 48.67
C LYS A 778 -8.55 41.33 49.28
N PRO A 779 -8.32 42.66 49.23
CA PRO A 779 -7.12 43.23 49.82
C PRO A 779 -7.09 43.02 51.34
N PRO A 780 -5.90 43.09 51.98
CA PRO A 780 -5.80 43.02 53.42
C PRO A 780 -6.56 44.19 54.07
N THR A 781 -7.25 43.92 55.18
CA THR A 781 -7.94 44.97 55.95
C THR A 781 -6.92 45.84 56.69
N GLU A 782 -6.98 47.16 56.53
CA GLU A 782 -6.08 48.07 57.27
C GLU A 782 -6.22 47.86 58.78
N GLY A 783 -5.10 47.60 59.46
CA GLY A 783 -5.04 47.41 60.91
C GLY A 783 -5.15 45.96 61.42
N THR A 784 -5.28 44.95 60.54
CA THR A 784 -5.22 43.52 60.91
C THR A 784 -4.00 42.83 60.28
N ASN A 785 -3.49 41.77 60.93
CA ASN A 785 -2.44 40.89 60.35
C ASN A 785 -3.02 39.85 59.36
N GLU A 786 -4.20 40.09 58.77
CA GLU A 786 -4.80 39.14 57.84
C GLU A 786 -4.19 39.27 56.44
N PRO A 787 -3.76 38.17 55.79
CA PRO A 787 -3.23 38.22 54.43
C PRO A 787 -4.33 38.53 53.40
N ALA A 788 -3.93 39.01 52.22
CA ALA A 788 -4.83 39.16 51.07
C ALA A 788 -5.45 37.81 50.68
N LYS A 789 -6.77 37.79 50.47
CA LYS A 789 -7.53 36.59 50.13
C LYS A 789 -7.93 36.61 48.66
N PHE A 790 -7.79 35.48 47.99
CA PHE A 790 -8.08 35.33 46.57
C PHE A 790 -9.19 34.30 46.41
N ILE A 791 -10.30 34.70 45.79
CA ILE A 791 -11.38 33.79 45.45
C ILE A 791 -11.12 33.29 44.03
N PHE A 792 -10.81 32.00 43.91
CA PHE A 792 -10.68 31.32 42.64
C PHE A 792 -11.98 30.59 42.31
N SER A 793 -12.32 30.52 41.03
CA SER A 793 -13.27 29.54 40.52
C SER A 793 -12.49 28.45 39.78
N ALA A 794 -12.80 27.19 40.04
CA ALA A 794 -12.31 26.08 39.26
C ALA A 794 -13.48 25.29 38.66
N SER A 795 -13.43 25.08 37.36
CA SER A 795 -14.32 24.18 36.64
C SER A 795 -13.52 22.99 36.14
N THR A 796 -14.13 21.81 36.15
CA THR A 796 -13.53 20.58 35.66
C THR A 796 -14.30 20.05 34.45
N THR A 797 -13.61 19.28 33.62
CA THR A 797 -14.21 18.53 32.51
C THR A 797 -13.53 17.18 32.40
N GLN A 798 -14.02 16.34 31.49
CA GLN A 798 -13.43 15.03 31.25
C GLN A 798 -11.96 15.19 30.81
N GLN A 799 -11.08 14.43 31.46
CA GLN A 799 -9.66 14.34 31.11
C GLN A 799 -9.50 13.85 29.67
N ASP A 800 -8.41 14.25 29.03
CA ASP A 800 -8.08 13.73 27.70
C ASP A 800 -7.96 12.20 27.73
N TRP A 801 -8.48 11.54 26.71
CA TRP A 801 -8.57 10.09 26.66
C TRP A 801 -8.41 9.58 25.24
N ILE A 802 -7.99 8.32 25.11
CA ILE A 802 -7.99 7.59 23.84
C ILE A 802 -8.51 6.18 24.04
N ILE A 803 -9.06 5.58 22.98
CA ILE A 803 -9.36 4.15 22.95
C ILE A 803 -8.36 3.48 22.02
N LEU A 804 -7.73 2.43 22.51
CA LEU A 804 -6.63 1.73 21.85
C LEU A 804 -6.94 0.24 21.67
N LYS A 805 -6.51 -0.31 20.53
CA LYS A 805 -6.47 -1.75 20.28
C LYS A 805 -5.01 -2.21 20.15
N ALA A 806 -4.67 -3.27 20.87
CA ALA A 806 -3.37 -3.92 20.83
C ALA A 806 -3.55 -5.40 20.48
N ILE A 807 -2.84 -5.84 19.44
CA ILE A 807 -2.90 -7.18 18.87
C ILE A 807 -1.50 -7.79 18.89
N GLU A 808 -1.38 -9.01 19.41
CA GLU A 808 -0.16 -9.80 19.36
C GLU A 808 -0.22 -10.73 18.14
N MET A 809 0.72 -10.58 17.21
CA MET A 809 0.83 -11.38 15.98
C MET A 809 2.01 -12.36 16.06
N PRO A 810 1.76 -13.65 16.35
CA PRO A 810 2.84 -14.59 16.59
C PRO A 810 3.54 -15.01 15.28
N PHE A 811 4.86 -15.14 15.34
CA PHE A 811 5.74 -15.68 14.31
C PHE A 811 5.59 -15.06 12.90
N ILE A 812 5.18 -13.79 12.81
CA ILE A 812 5.04 -13.09 11.53
C ILE A 812 6.36 -13.01 10.73
N ASN A 813 7.52 -13.09 11.41
CA ASN A 813 8.82 -13.19 10.74
C ASN A 813 8.96 -14.45 9.84
N ILE A 814 8.22 -15.52 10.12
CA ILE A 814 8.18 -16.72 9.27
C ILE A 814 7.52 -16.40 7.92
N LEU A 815 6.44 -15.59 7.94
CA LEU A 815 5.78 -15.11 6.73
C LEU A 815 6.77 -14.33 5.85
N TRP A 816 7.43 -13.32 6.42
CA TRP A 816 8.39 -12.48 5.69
C TRP A 816 9.60 -13.27 5.18
N THR A 817 10.09 -14.23 5.96
CA THR A 817 11.15 -15.15 5.51
C THR A 817 10.68 -15.98 4.32
N GLY A 818 9.46 -16.49 4.36
CA GLY A 818 8.84 -17.23 3.25
C GLY A 818 8.78 -16.40 1.97
N VAL A 819 8.32 -15.15 2.07
CA VAL A 819 8.27 -14.18 0.97
C VAL A 819 9.65 -14.00 0.32
N ILE A 820 10.69 -13.74 1.13
CA ILE A 820 12.06 -13.55 0.63
C ILE A 820 12.56 -14.80 -0.10
N LEU A 821 12.30 -16.00 0.44
CA LEU A 821 12.70 -17.25 -0.21
C LEU A 821 11.95 -17.50 -1.53
N VAL A 822 10.66 -17.16 -1.62
CA VAL A 822 9.93 -17.20 -2.90
C VAL A 822 10.64 -16.34 -3.94
N SER A 823 10.98 -15.09 -3.59
CA SER A 823 11.69 -14.17 -4.48
C SER A 823 13.07 -14.71 -4.90
N ILE A 824 13.86 -15.24 -3.96
CA ILE A 824 15.16 -15.84 -4.27
C ILE A 824 15.00 -17.05 -5.21
N GLY A 825 14.02 -17.91 -4.94
CA GLY A 825 13.75 -19.09 -5.76
C GLY A 825 13.38 -18.74 -7.21
N PHE A 826 12.49 -17.77 -7.40
CA PHE A 826 12.19 -17.23 -8.73
C PHE A 826 13.40 -16.56 -9.39
N GLY A 827 14.24 -15.85 -8.64
CA GLY A 827 15.48 -15.24 -9.14
C GLY A 827 16.44 -16.29 -9.71
N ILE A 828 16.71 -17.36 -8.95
CA ILE A 828 17.55 -18.49 -9.38
C ILE A 828 16.95 -19.15 -10.64
N ALA A 829 15.63 -19.40 -10.63
CA ALA A 829 14.94 -20.00 -11.77
C ALA A 829 15.02 -19.12 -13.03
N THR A 830 14.84 -17.81 -12.89
CA THR A 830 14.92 -16.83 -13.97
C THR A 830 16.31 -16.85 -14.63
N VAL A 831 17.37 -16.72 -13.82
CA VAL A 831 18.75 -16.74 -14.31
C VAL A 831 19.06 -18.06 -15.03
N ARG A 832 18.63 -19.19 -14.47
CA ARG A 832 18.80 -20.50 -15.11
C ARG A 832 18.10 -20.56 -16.47
N ARG A 833 16.83 -20.15 -16.56
CA ARG A 833 16.07 -20.20 -17.83
C ARG A 833 16.65 -19.28 -18.88
N TYR A 834 17.14 -18.12 -18.48
CA TYR A 834 17.86 -17.22 -19.37
C TYR A 834 19.16 -17.86 -19.91
N GLN A 835 19.96 -18.50 -19.05
CA GLN A 835 21.17 -19.22 -19.46
C GLN A 835 20.85 -20.39 -20.42
N GLU A 836 19.81 -21.19 -20.11
CA GLU A 836 19.35 -22.30 -20.98
C GLU A 836 18.95 -21.77 -22.38
N PHE A 837 18.20 -20.66 -22.42
CA PHE A 837 17.84 -20.00 -23.68
C PHE A 837 19.05 -19.47 -24.46
N LYS A 838 19.99 -18.80 -23.79
CA LYS A 838 21.22 -18.27 -24.40
C LYS A 838 22.09 -19.37 -24.98
N ASN A 839 22.34 -20.44 -24.23
CA ASN A 839 23.22 -21.54 -24.67
C ASN A 839 22.65 -22.28 -25.88
N LEU A 840 21.33 -22.51 -25.91
CA LEU A 840 20.66 -23.11 -27.09
C LEU A 840 20.78 -22.23 -28.33
N LYS A 841 20.63 -20.91 -28.16
CA LYS A 841 20.77 -19.93 -29.23
C LYS A 841 22.18 -19.90 -29.80
N GLU A 842 23.21 -20.00 -28.95
CA GLU A 842 24.61 -20.11 -29.38
C GLU A 842 24.85 -21.39 -30.16
N LYS A 843 24.31 -22.52 -29.69
CA LYS A 843 24.39 -23.80 -30.40
C LYS A 843 23.75 -23.74 -31.80
N GLN A 844 22.52 -23.21 -31.91
CA GLN A 844 21.83 -23.06 -33.20
C GLN A 844 22.57 -22.12 -34.16
N ASN A 845 23.13 -21.02 -33.64
CA ASN A 845 23.94 -20.10 -34.44
C ASN A 845 25.22 -20.78 -34.95
N LYS A 846 25.86 -21.64 -34.13
CA LYS A 846 27.04 -22.41 -34.53
C LYS A 846 26.70 -23.41 -35.63
N GLU A 847 25.63 -24.20 -35.44
CA GLU A 847 25.13 -25.16 -36.45
C GLU A 847 24.77 -24.48 -37.78
N LYS A 848 24.19 -23.26 -37.73
CA LYS A 848 23.88 -22.49 -38.94
C LYS A 848 25.15 -22.04 -39.68
N ARG A 849 26.17 -21.55 -38.95
CA ARG A 849 27.46 -21.16 -39.54
C ARG A 849 28.19 -22.35 -40.15
N GLU A 850 28.16 -23.50 -39.49
CA GLU A 850 28.74 -24.75 -40.00
C GLU A 850 28.06 -25.20 -41.29
N LYS A 851 26.73 -25.02 -41.41
CA LYS A 851 25.97 -25.30 -42.65
C LYS A 851 26.17 -24.28 -43.77
N GLU A 852 26.61 -23.06 -43.47
CA GLU A 852 26.93 -22.03 -44.46
C GLU A 852 28.38 -22.17 -44.98
N LEU A 853 29.22 -22.95 -44.28
CA LEU A 853 30.61 -23.24 -44.64
C LEU A 853 30.79 -24.54 -45.45
N VAL A 854 29.74 -25.37 -45.51
CA VAL A 854 29.63 -26.59 -46.35
C VAL A 854 28.75 -26.25 -47.54
#